data_AF-A0A2G9RU76-F1
#
_entry.id   AF-A0A2G9RU76-F1
#
_cell.length_a   1.000
_cell.length_b   1.000
_cell.length_c   1.000
_cell.angle_alpha   90.00
_cell.angle_beta   90.00
_cell.angle_gamma   90.00
#
_symmetry.space_group_name_H-M   'P 1'
#
loop_
_entity.id
_entity.type
_entity.pdbx_description
1 polymer ?
#
loop_
_entity_poly.entity_id
_entity_poly.type
_entity_poly.pdbx_seq_one_letter_code
_entity_poly.pdbx_strand_id
1 'polypeptide(L)'
;MGQELKADAAIAMATFREERERHSVVSLRRREIGRCMLGSQLHRIPEIHRSGLRMPTSLMATAFFRDQSLIVAEISSSIYRFLRELGRHNYVTPTSYLELIAAFLQLLSQKRDTVMKAKKRYTNGLDKLAFAESQVGEMKKELVKLQPELEESKIRNAEMMKVIEKESAEVEAMSKIVRTDEEVATQKASEAQALKNECESDLAAAIPALEEAMSALNTLKPSDITIVKAMKNPPSGVKLVMEAVCVMKEIKPERVKDSTGTGQKIVDYWGPSKKLLGDMNFLRDLREYDKDNIPVSVMQKIRSEYITNPDFDPAKVLKASSAAEGLCRWILAMEVYDRVAKVVAPKKINLMEAEQSLAETMAVLNQKRAELKAVEDSLATLEADFREKTEEKAQLEIKVDLCAKKLERAEKLIGGLGGEKHRWSNAADSLQNVYDNLTGDVLISAGVIAYLGAFTAGFRQECTKDWSKLCRSKMIPCSEDFSLSKTLGDPIQIRAWNIAGLPTDNFSIDNGVIVSNSRRWPLMIDPQSQANKWIKNSEKENQLSVIKLTDSDYMRTLENCIQFGTPLLLENVGEDLDPSLEPLLLKQIFKQGGMDCIRLGETTIEYSSDFRFYMTTKLRNPHYLPELATKVSLLNFMITPEGLEDQLLGIVVAKERPELEEERNALILQSAANKKQLKEIEDKILETLQSSEGNILEDESAIQILDSAKIMSNEIAKKQQIAEKTELKIAESREGYRPIAKHSSVLFFSIADLANIDPMYQYALNWFVNLYINSIQDSNKSKILEKRLRYLNDHFTYNLYCNVCRSLFEKDKLLFSFLLCCNLLMAKKEIKYQEFMFLLTGGVGLQNNVANPAPSWLPDKSWDEICRASDLNSFKGLREHFIEKPNEWHKIYDSREPHSVPLPHPFIEKLNELQKMIILRCLRPDKISPAVNNYVTDKLGKKFVEPPPFDLSKSYLDSNSTIPLIFVLSPGADPMASLLKFANDKNMGGGDKFQAISLGQGQGPVAAKMIKEAAANGTWVCLQNCHLAVSWMPTLEKICEEFTSDTCHPDFRLWLTSYPSPKVTGSVIKNTISVINEIKH
;
A
#
# COMPACT_ATOMS: atom_id res chain seq x y z
N MET A 1 81.59 -40.88 -0.63
CA MET A 1 80.47 -40.83 0.35
C MET A 1 80.03 -39.42 0.76
N GLY A 2 80.75 -38.65 1.59
CA GLY A 2 80.23 -37.35 2.08
C GLY A 2 80.12 -36.21 1.05
N GLN A 3 80.90 -36.26 -0.02
CA GLN A 3 80.84 -35.29 -1.13
C GLN A 3 79.83 -35.68 -2.23
N GLU A 4 79.63 -36.98 -2.48
CA GLU A 4 78.61 -37.47 -3.42
C GLU A 4 77.19 -37.20 -2.90
N LEU A 5 76.93 -37.42 -1.61
CA LEU A 5 75.64 -37.08 -1.00
C LEU A 5 75.29 -35.58 -1.05
N LYS A 6 76.30 -34.70 -1.06
CA LYS A 6 76.09 -33.26 -1.24
C LYS A 6 75.85 -32.88 -2.70
N ALA A 7 76.50 -33.57 -3.64
CA ALA A 7 76.26 -33.38 -5.07
C ALA A 7 74.86 -33.87 -5.46
N ASP A 8 74.44 -35.04 -4.97
CA ASP A 8 73.11 -35.59 -5.23
C ASP A 8 71.99 -34.75 -4.58
N ALA A 9 72.21 -34.22 -3.38
CA ALA A 9 71.26 -33.29 -2.75
C ALA A 9 71.17 -31.94 -3.48
N ALA A 10 72.28 -31.44 -4.03
CA ALA A 10 72.30 -30.21 -4.82
C ALA A 10 71.61 -30.40 -6.18
N ILE A 11 71.81 -31.56 -6.82
CA ILE A 11 71.12 -31.93 -8.06
C ILE A 11 69.62 -32.08 -7.78
N ALA A 12 69.21 -32.81 -6.74
CA ALA A 12 67.80 -32.95 -6.37
C ALA A 12 67.12 -31.61 -6.06
N MET A 13 67.79 -30.69 -5.36
CA MET A 13 67.30 -29.33 -5.11
C MET A 13 67.16 -28.50 -6.40
N ALA A 14 68.08 -28.65 -7.35
CA ALA A 14 68.02 -27.98 -8.64
C ALA A 14 66.86 -28.52 -9.50
N THR A 15 66.67 -29.84 -9.54
CA THR A 15 65.55 -30.48 -10.24
C THR A 15 64.20 -30.09 -9.63
N PHE A 16 64.11 -29.98 -8.30
CA PHE A 16 62.90 -29.54 -7.61
C PHE A 16 62.59 -28.06 -7.88
N ARG A 17 63.62 -27.22 -8.05
CA ARG A 17 63.47 -25.80 -8.39
C ARG A 17 63.03 -25.61 -9.84
N GLU A 18 63.59 -26.39 -10.77
CA GLU A 18 63.14 -26.45 -12.17
C GLU A 18 61.72 -27.00 -12.31
N GLU A 19 61.32 -28.02 -11.55
CA GLU A 19 59.95 -28.53 -11.55
C GLU A 19 58.96 -27.52 -10.98
N ARG A 20 59.37 -26.74 -9.96
CA ARG A 20 58.55 -25.67 -9.38
C ARG A 20 58.42 -24.47 -10.34
N GLU A 21 59.46 -24.14 -11.08
CA GLU A 21 59.41 -23.11 -12.13
C GLU A 21 58.62 -23.58 -13.36
N ARG A 22 58.76 -24.85 -13.79
CA ARG A 22 57.92 -25.42 -14.85
C ARG A 22 56.45 -25.51 -14.42
N HIS A 23 56.15 -25.89 -13.17
CA HIS A 23 54.79 -25.83 -12.63
C HIS A 23 54.26 -24.40 -12.53
N SER A 24 55.10 -23.43 -12.15
CA SER A 24 54.75 -22.01 -12.13
C SER A 24 54.41 -21.49 -13.53
N VAL A 25 55.25 -21.75 -14.53
CA VAL A 25 55.07 -21.31 -15.93
C VAL A 25 53.92 -22.05 -16.62
N VAL A 26 53.73 -23.36 -16.36
CA VAL A 26 52.57 -24.12 -16.84
C VAL A 26 51.28 -23.69 -16.14
N SER A 27 51.32 -23.30 -14.85
CA SER A 27 50.17 -22.72 -14.15
C SER A 27 49.85 -21.31 -14.65
N LEU A 28 50.84 -20.51 -15.00
CA LEU A 28 50.69 -19.17 -15.59
C LEU A 28 50.12 -19.28 -17.02
N ARG A 29 50.63 -20.18 -17.86
CA ARG A 29 50.05 -20.47 -19.18
C ARG A 29 48.64 -21.08 -19.09
N ARG A 30 48.37 -21.98 -18.14
CA ARG A 30 47.00 -22.49 -17.88
C ARG A 30 46.09 -21.39 -17.31
N ARG A 31 46.61 -20.42 -16.55
CA ARG A 31 45.87 -19.24 -16.07
C ARG A 31 45.60 -18.24 -17.19
N GLU A 32 46.50 -18.05 -18.16
CA GLU A 32 46.27 -17.19 -19.33
C GLU A 32 45.30 -17.84 -20.33
N ILE A 33 45.47 -19.13 -20.64
CA ILE A 33 44.54 -19.90 -21.48
C ILE A 33 43.18 -20.03 -20.79
N GLY A 34 43.16 -20.24 -19.47
CA GLY A 34 41.95 -20.25 -18.63
C GLY A 34 41.27 -18.89 -18.56
N ARG A 35 42.00 -17.77 -18.48
CA ARG A 35 41.44 -16.40 -18.57
C ARG A 35 40.83 -16.12 -19.95
N CYS A 36 41.47 -16.56 -21.03
CA CYS A 36 40.92 -16.43 -22.39
C CYS A 36 39.70 -17.33 -22.64
N MET A 37 39.69 -18.57 -22.11
CA MET A 37 38.58 -19.53 -22.26
C MET A 37 37.39 -19.20 -21.34
N LEU A 38 37.62 -18.83 -20.07
CA LEU A 38 36.53 -18.34 -19.20
C LEU A 38 35.99 -17.00 -19.68
N GLY A 39 36.85 -16.08 -20.13
CA GLY A 39 36.41 -14.80 -20.71
C GLY A 39 35.53 -15.01 -21.95
N SER A 40 35.90 -15.91 -22.86
CA SER A 40 35.10 -16.18 -24.07
C SER A 40 33.79 -16.95 -23.80
N GLN A 41 33.73 -17.84 -22.79
CA GLN A 41 32.49 -18.52 -22.39
C GLN A 41 31.56 -17.65 -21.53
N LEU A 42 32.10 -16.87 -20.58
CA LEU A 42 31.35 -15.91 -19.77
C LEU A 42 30.76 -14.76 -20.61
N HIS A 43 31.36 -14.44 -21.77
CA HIS A 43 30.79 -13.48 -22.72
C HIS A 43 29.58 -14.02 -23.53
N ARG A 44 29.42 -15.34 -23.69
CA ARG A 44 28.31 -15.94 -24.47
C ARG A 44 27.03 -16.19 -23.65
N ILE A 45 27.17 -16.56 -22.38
CA ILE A 45 26.03 -16.85 -21.46
C ILE A 45 25.02 -15.67 -21.36
N PRO A 46 25.45 -14.40 -21.30
CA PRO A 46 24.51 -13.30 -21.13
C PRO A 46 23.77 -12.88 -22.40
N GLU A 47 24.30 -13.21 -23.59
CA GLU A 47 23.62 -12.94 -24.87
C GLU A 47 22.32 -13.74 -25.00
N ILE A 48 22.22 -14.91 -24.36
CA ILE A 48 21.04 -15.78 -24.36
C ILE A 48 19.91 -15.23 -23.47
N HIS A 49 20.23 -14.41 -22.47
CA HIS A 49 19.26 -13.83 -21.53
C HIS A 49 18.88 -12.37 -21.83
N ARG A 50 19.32 -11.80 -22.96
CA ARG A 50 18.97 -10.43 -23.37
C ARG A 50 17.46 -10.19 -23.59
N SER A 51 16.70 -11.21 -23.95
CA SER A 51 15.29 -11.08 -24.34
C SER A 51 14.32 -10.70 -23.21
N GLY A 52 14.73 -10.83 -21.93
CA GLY A 52 13.88 -10.53 -20.76
C GLY A 52 14.13 -9.18 -20.07
N LEU A 53 15.17 -8.43 -20.47
CA LEU A 53 15.61 -7.22 -19.77
C LEU A 53 15.16 -5.94 -20.48
N ARG A 54 14.25 -5.17 -19.87
CA ARG A 54 14.04 -3.75 -20.24
C ARG A 54 15.21 -2.92 -19.69
N MET A 55 16.29 -2.84 -20.46
CA MET A 55 17.37 -1.88 -20.26
C MET A 55 17.18 -0.68 -21.20
N PRO A 56 17.47 0.56 -20.79
CA PRO A 56 17.16 1.76 -21.57
C PRO A 56 17.85 1.84 -22.95
N THR A 57 18.99 1.14 -23.15
CA THR A 57 19.72 1.09 -24.44
C THR A 57 20.48 -0.23 -24.64
N SER A 58 20.64 -0.66 -25.91
CA SER A 58 21.41 -1.87 -26.29
C SER A 58 22.90 -1.79 -25.94
N LEU A 59 23.44 -0.56 -25.87
CA LEU A 59 24.81 -0.26 -25.46
C LEU A 59 25.02 -0.50 -23.96
N MET A 60 24.06 -0.10 -23.11
CA MET A 60 24.10 -0.39 -21.67
C MET A 60 24.01 -1.88 -21.37
N ALA A 61 23.16 -2.64 -22.09
CA ALA A 61 23.07 -4.08 -21.90
C ALA A 61 24.38 -4.82 -22.26
N THR A 62 25.12 -4.33 -23.26
CA THR A 62 26.40 -4.94 -23.69
C THR A 62 27.55 -4.57 -22.76
N ALA A 63 27.60 -3.33 -22.26
CA ALA A 63 28.52 -2.91 -21.22
C ALA A 63 28.28 -3.68 -19.91
N PHE A 64 27.02 -3.78 -19.48
CA PHE A 64 26.58 -4.47 -18.27
C PHE A 64 27.10 -5.90 -18.15
N PHE A 65 26.98 -6.70 -19.22
CA PHE A 65 27.44 -8.09 -19.22
C PHE A 65 28.96 -8.25 -19.35
N ARG A 66 29.64 -7.28 -19.97
CA ARG A 66 31.10 -7.22 -19.96
C ARG A 66 31.62 -6.85 -18.56
N ASP A 67 30.89 -6.01 -17.83
CA ASP A 67 31.31 -5.49 -16.54
C ASP A 67 31.10 -6.47 -15.37
N GLN A 68 30.19 -7.44 -15.47
CA GLN A 68 30.09 -8.54 -14.48
C GLN A 68 31.36 -9.42 -14.44
N SER A 69 32.10 -9.51 -15.55
CA SER A 69 33.40 -10.22 -15.58
C SER A 69 34.51 -9.48 -14.81
N LEU A 70 34.41 -8.15 -14.68
CA LEU A 70 35.34 -7.34 -13.89
C LEU A 70 35.11 -7.54 -12.39
N ILE A 71 33.85 -7.64 -11.96
CA ILE A 71 33.48 -7.99 -10.58
C ILE A 71 34.13 -9.33 -10.20
N VAL A 72 34.06 -10.34 -11.08
CA VAL A 72 34.69 -11.66 -10.86
C VAL A 72 36.21 -11.57 -10.73
N ALA A 73 36.88 -10.74 -11.53
CA ALA A 73 38.32 -10.55 -11.48
C ALA A 73 38.77 -9.85 -10.19
N GLU A 74 38.03 -8.84 -9.76
CA GLU A 74 38.28 -8.10 -8.53
C GLU A 74 38.08 -8.99 -7.29
N ILE A 75 36.97 -9.74 -7.25
CA ILE A 75 36.71 -10.70 -6.17
C ILE A 75 37.82 -11.75 -6.09
N SER A 76 38.34 -12.22 -7.23
CA SER A 76 39.44 -13.19 -7.24
C SER A 76 40.69 -12.66 -6.54
N SER A 77 40.98 -11.36 -6.67
CA SER A 77 42.06 -10.70 -5.94
C SER A 77 41.74 -10.57 -4.45
N SER A 78 40.51 -10.17 -4.11
CA SER A 78 40.04 -10.09 -2.72
C SER A 78 40.07 -11.44 -2.00
N ILE A 79 39.75 -12.55 -2.67
CA ILE A 79 39.86 -13.91 -2.11
C ILE A 79 41.31 -14.26 -1.80
N TYR A 80 42.25 -13.95 -2.70
CA TYR A 80 43.66 -14.20 -2.44
C TYR A 80 44.17 -13.38 -1.25
N ARG A 81 43.76 -12.11 -1.14
CA ARG A 81 44.02 -11.27 0.04
C ARG A 81 43.40 -11.88 1.30
N PHE A 82 42.15 -12.32 1.23
CA PHE A 82 41.42 -12.91 2.36
C PHE A 82 42.11 -14.17 2.90
N LEU A 83 42.58 -15.05 2.01
CA LEU A 83 43.37 -16.22 2.40
C LEU A 83 44.73 -15.83 2.98
N ARG A 84 45.45 -14.90 2.34
CA ARG A 84 46.79 -14.48 2.77
C ARG A 84 46.78 -13.74 4.11
N GLU A 85 45.80 -12.88 4.34
CA GLU A 85 45.73 -11.99 5.50
C GLU A 85 45.02 -12.63 6.69
N LEU A 86 43.99 -13.46 6.45
CA LEU A 86 43.15 -14.03 7.51
C LEU A 86 43.16 -15.57 7.57
N GLY A 87 43.86 -16.24 6.64
CA GLY A 87 43.90 -17.71 6.59
C GLY A 87 42.56 -18.35 6.24
N ARG A 88 41.63 -17.60 5.63
CA ARG A 88 40.26 -18.06 5.33
C ARG A 88 40.10 -18.41 3.86
N HIS A 89 39.55 -19.59 3.60
CA HIS A 89 39.27 -20.04 2.24
C HIS A 89 37.89 -19.57 1.78
N ASN A 90 37.81 -19.09 0.54
CA ASN A 90 36.56 -18.83 -0.15
C ASN A 90 36.75 -19.10 -1.65
N TYR A 91 35.66 -19.33 -2.38
CA TYR A 91 35.70 -19.77 -3.76
C TYR A 91 34.76 -18.96 -4.64
N VAL A 92 35.23 -18.68 -5.86
CA VAL A 92 34.40 -18.16 -6.95
C VAL A 92 34.25 -19.27 -7.98
N THR A 93 33.01 -19.60 -8.29
CA THR A 93 32.67 -20.63 -9.27
C THR A 93 31.74 -20.05 -10.35
N PRO A 94 31.62 -20.73 -11.51
CA PRO A 94 30.61 -20.37 -12.50
C PRO A 94 29.18 -20.37 -11.93
N THR A 95 28.87 -21.27 -11.00
CA THR A 95 27.56 -21.32 -10.33
C THR A 95 27.29 -20.05 -9.53
N SER A 96 28.29 -19.50 -8.82
CA SER A 96 28.13 -18.23 -8.11
C SER A 96 27.87 -17.05 -9.05
N TYR A 97 28.40 -17.09 -10.28
CA TYR A 97 28.10 -16.11 -11.32
C TYR A 97 26.68 -16.24 -11.87
N LEU A 98 26.19 -17.46 -12.06
CA LEU A 98 24.79 -17.70 -12.42
C LEU A 98 23.85 -17.24 -11.30
N GLU A 99 24.23 -17.46 -10.04
CA GLU A 99 23.47 -16.94 -8.89
C GLU A 99 23.44 -15.41 -8.89
N LEU A 100 24.56 -14.73 -9.15
CA LEU A 100 24.58 -13.26 -9.30
C LEU A 100 23.52 -12.80 -10.32
N ILE A 101 23.54 -13.38 -11.52
CA ILE A 101 22.63 -13.01 -12.60
C ILE A 101 21.18 -13.27 -12.18
N ALA A 102 20.90 -14.44 -11.62
CA ALA A 102 19.55 -14.82 -11.26
C ALA A 102 18.99 -13.99 -10.10
N ALA A 103 19.81 -13.73 -9.07
CA ALA A 103 19.47 -12.84 -7.97
C ALA A 103 19.25 -11.41 -8.47
N PHE A 104 20.12 -10.89 -9.35
CA PHE A 104 19.95 -9.57 -9.95
C PHE A 104 18.63 -9.44 -10.71
N LEU A 105 18.33 -10.39 -11.61
CA LEU A 105 17.10 -10.36 -12.41
C LEU A 105 15.85 -10.39 -11.53
N GLN A 106 15.82 -11.31 -10.56
CA GLN A 106 14.69 -11.46 -9.65
C GLN A 106 14.51 -10.21 -8.77
N LEU A 107 15.57 -9.77 -8.09
CA LEU A 107 15.50 -8.63 -7.18
C LEU A 107 15.21 -7.32 -7.90
N LEU A 108 15.77 -7.13 -9.11
CA LEU A 108 15.52 -5.92 -9.89
C LEU A 108 14.07 -5.87 -10.35
N SER A 109 13.52 -6.98 -10.86
CA SER A 109 12.11 -7.06 -11.25
C SER A 109 11.20 -6.75 -10.07
N GLN A 110 11.41 -7.44 -8.95
CA GLN A 110 10.61 -7.25 -7.74
C GLN A 110 10.69 -5.81 -7.22
N LYS A 111 11.90 -5.25 -7.09
CA LYS A 111 12.09 -3.89 -6.56
C LYS A 111 11.58 -2.83 -7.53
N ARG A 112 11.74 -3.00 -8.85
CA ARG A 112 11.15 -2.08 -9.85
C ARG A 112 9.64 -2.08 -9.74
N ASP A 113 9.02 -3.25 -9.62
CA ASP A 113 7.56 -3.35 -9.45
C ASP A 113 7.09 -2.73 -8.14
N THR A 114 7.78 -2.98 -7.02
CA THR A 114 7.46 -2.39 -5.72
C THR A 114 7.57 -0.86 -5.74
N VAL A 115 8.70 -0.33 -6.22
CA VAL A 115 8.94 1.13 -6.28
C VAL A 115 7.97 1.79 -7.27
N MET A 116 7.72 1.17 -8.43
CA MET A 116 6.79 1.71 -9.41
C MET A 116 5.34 1.67 -8.92
N LYS A 117 4.91 0.60 -8.24
CA LYS A 117 3.58 0.54 -7.61
C LYS A 117 3.43 1.63 -6.55
N ALA A 118 4.43 1.80 -5.69
CA ALA A 118 4.43 2.86 -4.68
C ALA A 118 4.37 4.26 -5.32
N LYS A 119 5.18 4.52 -6.35
CA LYS A 119 5.15 5.79 -7.09
C LYS A 119 3.78 6.02 -7.73
N LYS A 120 3.23 5.02 -8.42
CA LYS A 120 1.92 5.10 -9.08
C LYS A 120 0.79 5.43 -8.10
N ARG A 121 0.83 4.89 -6.88
CA ARG A 121 -0.15 5.25 -5.84
C ARG A 121 -0.14 6.75 -5.55
N TYR A 122 1.04 7.32 -5.34
CA TYR A 122 1.18 8.76 -5.11
C TYR A 122 0.78 9.59 -6.32
N THR A 123 1.24 9.23 -7.54
CA THR A 123 0.91 10.00 -8.74
C THR A 123 -0.59 9.95 -9.04
N ASN A 124 -1.24 8.78 -8.89
CA ASN A 124 -2.68 8.66 -9.10
C ASN A 124 -3.47 9.52 -8.09
N GLY A 125 -3.06 9.52 -6.82
CA GLY A 125 -3.67 10.37 -5.80
C GLY A 125 -3.47 11.86 -6.09
N LEU A 126 -2.28 12.24 -6.56
CA LEU A 126 -1.97 13.61 -6.98
C LEU A 126 -2.79 14.04 -8.21
N ASP A 127 -2.97 13.16 -9.20
CA ASP A 127 -3.76 13.42 -10.40
C ASP A 127 -5.24 13.65 -10.03
N LYS A 128 -5.78 12.86 -9.09
CA LYS A 128 -7.14 13.04 -8.55
C LYS A 128 -7.30 14.37 -7.81
N LEU A 129 -6.30 14.78 -7.02
CA LEU A 129 -6.30 16.08 -6.36
C LEU A 129 -6.20 17.24 -7.38
N ALA A 130 -5.34 17.11 -8.39
CA ALA A 130 -5.22 18.10 -9.45
C ALA A 130 -6.50 18.23 -10.27
N PHE A 131 -7.17 17.11 -10.55
CA PHE A 131 -8.48 17.09 -11.20
C PHE A 131 -9.52 17.82 -10.35
N ALA A 132 -9.63 17.51 -9.05
CA ALA A 132 -10.55 18.21 -8.15
C ALA A 132 -10.26 19.73 -8.10
N GLU A 133 -8.98 20.13 -8.04
CA GLU A 133 -8.56 21.54 -8.06
C GLU A 133 -8.95 22.26 -9.36
N SER A 134 -8.80 21.60 -10.51
CA SER A 134 -9.24 22.15 -11.80
C SER A 134 -10.75 22.38 -11.85
N GLN A 135 -11.54 21.44 -11.29
CA GLN A 135 -12.99 21.58 -11.22
C GLN A 135 -13.45 22.71 -10.30
N VAL A 136 -12.73 22.97 -9.19
CA VAL A 136 -13.03 24.14 -8.34
C VAL A 136 -12.89 25.43 -9.12
N GLY A 137 -11.86 25.54 -9.96
CA GLY A 137 -11.66 26.71 -10.81
C GLY A 137 -12.82 26.94 -11.79
N GLU A 138 -13.36 25.88 -12.37
CA GLU A 138 -14.51 25.94 -13.29
C GLU A 138 -15.83 26.23 -12.55
N MET A 139 -16.11 25.49 -11.47
CA MET A 139 -17.32 25.69 -10.66
C MET A 139 -17.37 27.07 -10.00
N LYS A 140 -16.23 27.66 -9.57
CA LYS A 140 -16.20 29.05 -9.08
C LYS A 140 -16.66 30.03 -10.15
N LYS A 141 -16.23 29.84 -11.41
CA LYS A 141 -16.68 30.68 -12.53
C LYS A 141 -18.16 30.47 -12.85
N GLU A 142 -18.61 29.22 -12.81
CA GLU A 142 -20.00 28.85 -13.07
C GLU A 142 -20.94 29.41 -11.99
N LEU A 143 -20.59 29.28 -10.71
CA LEU A 143 -21.37 29.83 -9.59
C LEU A 143 -21.50 31.35 -9.68
N VAL A 144 -20.39 32.06 -9.98
CA VAL A 144 -20.38 33.52 -10.18
C VAL A 144 -21.27 33.94 -11.35
N LYS A 145 -21.42 33.10 -12.37
CA LYS A 145 -22.31 33.36 -13.52
C LYS A 145 -23.77 33.05 -13.22
N LEU A 146 -24.06 31.93 -12.55
CA LEU A 146 -25.43 31.46 -12.29
C LEU A 146 -26.13 32.24 -11.16
N GLN A 147 -25.39 32.78 -10.19
CA GLN A 147 -25.98 33.54 -9.07
C GLN A 147 -26.76 34.79 -9.52
N PRO A 148 -26.22 35.65 -10.40
CA PRO A 148 -26.95 36.77 -10.96
C PRO A 148 -28.18 36.34 -11.79
N GLU A 149 -28.03 35.30 -12.63
CA GLU A 149 -29.12 34.78 -13.48
C GLU A 149 -30.28 34.23 -12.63
N LEU A 150 -29.98 33.56 -11.52
CA LEU A 150 -30.98 33.07 -10.58
C LEU A 150 -31.71 34.22 -9.87
N GLU A 151 -30.98 35.25 -9.44
CA GLU A 151 -31.59 36.40 -8.76
C GLU A 151 -32.50 37.20 -9.70
N GLU A 152 -32.07 37.41 -10.94
CA GLU A 152 -32.90 38.03 -11.97
C GLU A 152 -34.15 37.19 -12.28
N SER A 153 -34.00 35.86 -12.40
CA SER A 153 -35.13 34.94 -12.61
C SER A 153 -36.12 34.96 -11.44
N LYS A 154 -35.63 35.04 -10.18
CA LYS A 154 -36.47 35.19 -8.99
C LYS A 154 -37.29 36.48 -9.03
N ILE A 155 -36.68 37.61 -9.41
CA ILE A 155 -37.35 38.90 -9.51
C ILE A 155 -38.43 38.84 -10.60
N ARG A 156 -38.07 38.41 -11.82
CA ARG A 156 -39.02 38.33 -12.95
C ARG A 156 -40.21 37.41 -12.64
N ASN A 157 -39.96 36.26 -12.01
CA ASN A 157 -41.02 35.33 -11.67
C ASN A 157 -41.97 35.91 -10.60
N ALA A 158 -41.45 36.67 -9.63
CA ALA A 158 -42.26 37.37 -8.63
C ALA A 158 -43.08 38.53 -9.25
N GLU A 159 -42.56 39.22 -10.26
CA GLU A 159 -43.30 40.25 -11.00
C GLU A 159 -44.42 39.63 -11.85
N MET A 160 -44.16 38.53 -12.54
CA MET A 160 -45.15 37.86 -13.38
C MET A 160 -46.32 37.28 -12.56
N MET A 161 -46.05 36.78 -11.34
CA MET A 161 -47.10 36.37 -10.40
C MET A 161 -48.05 37.52 -10.04
N LYS A 162 -47.53 38.74 -9.81
CA LYS A 162 -48.37 39.91 -9.51
C LYS A 162 -49.26 40.30 -10.70
N VAL A 163 -48.77 40.12 -11.93
CA VAL A 163 -49.56 40.39 -13.15
C VAL A 163 -50.66 39.36 -13.31
N ILE A 164 -50.38 38.07 -13.10
CA ILE A 164 -51.37 36.98 -13.14
C ILE A 164 -52.46 37.18 -12.08
N GLU A 165 -52.09 37.54 -10.84
CA GLU A 165 -53.08 37.83 -9.79
C GLU A 165 -54.03 38.98 -10.18
N LYS A 166 -53.52 40.00 -10.87
CA LYS A 166 -54.32 41.12 -11.35
C LYS A 166 -55.23 40.73 -12.51
N GLU A 167 -54.70 40.09 -13.55
CA GLU A 167 -55.48 39.66 -14.72
C GLU A 167 -56.51 38.58 -14.36
N SER A 168 -56.19 37.66 -13.45
CA SER A 168 -57.14 36.65 -12.95
C SER A 168 -58.34 37.29 -12.24
N ALA A 169 -58.13 38.35 -11.45
CA ALA A 169 -59.22 39.07 -10.80
C ALA A 169 -60.10 39.83 -11.81
N GLU A 170 -59.49 40.39 -12.87
CA GLU A 170 -60.19 41.05 -13.96
C GLU A 170 -61.04 40.06 -14.79
N VAL A 171 -60.51 38.87 -15.10
CA VAL A 171 -61.24 37.78 -15.77
C VAL A 171 -62.43 37.30 -14.93
N GLU A 172 -62.25 37.09 -13.63
CA GLU A 172 -63.33 36.63 -12.74
C GLU A 172 -64.47 37.66 -12.63
N ALA A 173 -64.14 38.95 -12.57
CA ALA A 173 -65.11 40.03 -12.57
C ALA A 173 -65.91 40.10 -13.89
N MET A 174 -65.22 39.97 -15.04
CA MET A 174 -65.85 40.01 -16.37
C MET A 174 -66.72 38.77 -16.63
N SER A 175 -66.27 37.58 -16.21
CA SER A 175 -67.00 36.31 -16.31
C SER A 175 -68.35 36.39 -15.58
N LYS A 176 -68.37 37.00 -14.38
CA LYS A 176 -69.59 37.20 -13.61
C LYS A 176 -70.62 38.08 -14.32
N ILE A 177 -70.16 39.12 -15.04
CA ILE A 177 -71.02 40.04 -15.82
C ILE A 177 -71.60 39.31 -17.04
N VAL A 178 -70.79 38.55 -17.76
CA VAL A 178 -71.26 37.76 -18.92
C VAL A 178 -72.31 36.74 -18.47
N ARG A 179 -72.11 36.06 -17.34
CA ARG A 179 -73.09 35.10 -16.81
C ARG A 179 -74.45 35.71 -16.51
N THR A 180 -74.49 36.91 -15.92
CA THR A 180 -75.76 37.62 -15.67
C THR A 180 -76.47 38.04 -16.96
N ASP A 181 -75.72 38.42 -18.01
CA ASP A 181 -76.32 38.80 -19.29
C ASP A 181 -76.82 37.57 -20.09
N GLU A 182 -76.20 36.40 -19.91
CA GLU A 182 -76.66 35.12 -20.49
C GLU A 182 -78.04 34.70 -19.95
N GLU A 183 -78.26 34.87 -18.64
CA GLU A 183 -79.54 34.54 -18.00
C GLU A 183 -80.68 35.42 -18.54
N VAL A 184 -80.42 36.72 -18.73
CA VAL A 184 -81.40 37.69 -19.28
C VAL A 184 -81.74 37.37 -20.74
N ALA A 185 -80.75 37.02 -21.55
CA ALA A 185 -80.99 36.64 -22.96
C ALA A 185 -81.81 35.34 -23.09
N THR A 186 -81.60 34.40 -22.18
CA THR A 186 -82.32 33.11 -22.14
C THR A 186 -83.80 33.30 -21.79
N GLN A 187 -84.10 34.20 -20.84
CA GLN A 187 -85.48 34.52 -20.46
C GLN A 187 -86.28 35.07 -21.67
N LYS A 188 -85.73 36.06 -22.39
CA LYS A 188 -86.34 36.66 -23.57
C LYS A 188 -86.54 35.68 -24.73
N ALA A 189 -85.65 34.69 -24.86
CA ALA A 189 -85.78 33.64 -25.88
C ALA A 189 -87.03 32.77 -25.67
N SER A 190 -87.37 32.48 -24.41
CA SER A 190 -88.53 31.64 -24.07
C SER A 190 -89.87 32.34 -24.37
N GLU A 191 -89.94 33.66 -24.14
CA GLU A 191 -91.14 34.48 -24.33
C GLU A 191 -91.52 34.62 -25.81
N ALA A 192 -90.54 34.84 -26.70
CA ALA A 192 -90.76 34.89 -28.15
C ALA A 192 -91.26 33.56 -28.72
N GLN A 193 -90.78 32.42 -28.19
CA GLN A 193 -91.16 31.09 -28.67
C GLN A 193 -92.60 30.71 -28.28
N ALA A 194 -93.09 31.17 -27.12
CA ALA A 194 -94.47 30.89 -26.68
C ALA A 194 -95.51 31.60 -27.56
N LEU A 195 -95.26 32.88 -27.91
CA LEU A 195 -96.15 33.69 -28.77
C LEU A 195 -96.27 33.14 -30.20
N LYS A 196 -95.22 32.48 -30.70
CA LYS A 196 -95.19 31.88 -32.04
C LYS A 196 -96.17 30.72 -32.17
N ASN A 197 -96.17 29.83 -31.18
CA ASN A 197 -96.98 28.62 -31.18
C ASN A 197 -98.49 28.93 -31.12
N GLU A 198 -98.87 30.04 -30.50
CA GLU A 198 -100.27 30.44 -30.36
C GLU A 198 -100.89 30.99 -31.66
N CYS A 199 -100.10 31.67 -32.50
CA CYS A 199 -100.54 32.20 -33.80
C CYS A 199 -100.89 31.11 -34.81
N GLU A 200 -100.19 29.98 -34.79
CA GLU A 200 -100.33 28.91 -35.79
C GLU A 200 -101.58 28.05 -35.54
N SER A 201 -102.00 27.91 -34.28
CA SER A 201 -103.17 27.12 -33.89
C SER A 201 -104.50 27.75 -34.36
N ASP A 202 -104.64 29.07 -34.30
CA ASP A 202 -105.90 29.77 -34.61
C ASP A 202 -106.18 29.87 -36.13
N LEU A 203 -105.14 29.76 -36.97
CA LEU A 203 -105.28 29.85 -38.44
C LEU A 203 -105.81 28.56 -39.08
N ALA A 204 -105.68 27.41 -38.40
CA ALA A 204 -106.03 26.10 -38.95
C ALA A 204 -107.55 25.83 -39.06
N ALA A 205 -108.40 26.61 -38.37
CA ALA A 205 -109.84 26.36 -38.27
C ALA A 205 -110.67 26.75 -39.50
N ALA A 206 -110.18 27.66 -40.37
CA ALA A 206 -110.95 28.22 -41.50
C ALA A 206 -110.54 27.74 -42.90
N ILE A 207 -109.40 27.08 -43.01
CA ILE A 207 -108.84 26.60 -44.29
C ILE A 207 -109.71 25.49 -44.93
N PRO A 208 -110.26 24.49 -44.18
CA PRO A 208 -110.99 23.38 -44.79
C PRO A 208 -112.29 23.79 -45.51
N ALA A 209 -113.02 24.76 -44.95
CA ALA A 209 -114.29 25.23 -45.52
C ALA A 209 -114.11 26.00 -46.84
N LEU A 210 -112.98 26.68 -47.01
CA LEU A 210 -112.65 27.41 -48.24
C LEU A 210 -112.26 26.45 -49.38
N GLU A 211 -111.49 25.40 -49.07
CA GLU A 211 -111.06 24.40 -50.05
C GLU A 211 -112.23 23.57 -50.60
N GLU A 212 -113.20 23.22 -49.76
CA GLU A 212 -114.39 22.46 -50.17
C GLU A 212 -115.26 23.27 -51.17
N ALA A 213 -115.41 24.56 -50.94
CA ALA A 213 -116.17 25.44 -51.84
C ALA A 213 -115.47 25.69 -53.18
N MET A 214 -114.13 25.81 -53.21
CA MET A 214 -113.39 25.91 -54.47
C MET A 214 -113.45 24.60 -55.27
N SER A 215 -113.50 23.45 -54.59
CA SER A 215 -113.71 22.15 -55.24
C SER A 215 -115.08 22.07 -55.93
N ALA A 216 -116.14 22.57 -55.29
CA ALA A 216 -117.49 22.61 -55.87
C ALA A 216 -117.61 23.53 -57.12
N LEU A 217 -116.82 24.60 -57.21
CA LEU A 217 -116.72 25.44 -58.42
C LEU A 217 -115.95 24.77 -59.57
N ASN A 218 -115.08 23.80 -59.27
CA ASN A 218 -114.28 23.11 -60.27
C ASN A 218 -115.04 22.03 -61.04
N THR A 219 -116.19 21.58 -60.52
CA THR A 219 -117.03 20.54 -61.15
C THR A 219 -118.05 21.08 -62.17
N LEU A 220 -118.27 22.41 -62.21
CA LEU A 220 -119.20 23.08 -63.13
C LEU A 220 -118.63 23.16 -64.55
N LYS A 221 -119.36 22.64 -65.55
CA LYS A 221 -118.95 22.71 -66.97
C LYS A 221 -119.63 23.88 -67.69
N PRO A 222 -119.00 24.46 -68.73
CA PRO A 222 -119.60 25.54 -69.52
C PRO A 222 -120.98 25.19 -70.13
N SER A 223 -121.22 23.90 -70.40
CA SER A 223 -122.52 23.38 -70.85
C SER A 223 -123.62 23.62 -69.82
N ASP A 224 -123.32 23.47 -68.53
CA ASP A 224 -124.30 23.57 -67.44
C ASP A 224 -124.72 25.02 -67.20
N ILE A 225 -123.78 25.96 -67.38
CA ILE A 225 -124.03 27.41 -67.36
C ILE A 225 -124.91 27.84 -68.54
N THR A 226 -124.69 27.24 -69.72
CA THR A 226 -125.50 27.50 -70.92
C THR A 226 -126.95 27.07 -70.71
N ILE A 227 -127.19 25.96 -69.99
CA ILE A 227 -128.54 25.48 -69.63
C ILE A 227 -129.25 26.51 -68.74
N VAL A 228 -128.58 27.03 -67.72
CA VAL A 228 -129.15 28.06 -66.81
C VAL A 228 -129.45 29.37 -67.56
N LYS A 229 -128.57 29.78 -68.49
CA LYS A 229 -128.74 30.98 -69.32
C LYS A 229 -129.92 30.88 -70.31
N ALA A 230 -130.17 29.69 -70.88
CA ALA A 230 -131.20 29.47 -71.89
C ALA A 230 -132.65 29.50 -71.32
N MET A 231 -132.82 29.52 -70.00
CA MET A 231 -134.13 29.54 -69.36
C MET A 231 -134.88 30.86 -69.61
N LYS A 232 -136.01 30.78 -70.33
CA LYS A 232 -136.91 31.93 -70.53
C LYS A 232 -137.58 32.37 -69.21
N ASN A 233 -137.95 31.42 -68.34
CA ASN A 233 -138.49 31.66 -66.99
C ASN A 233 -137.86 30.68 -65.97
N PRO A 234 -136.82 31.09 -65.23
CA PRO A 234 -136.13 30.21 -64.28
C PRO A 234 -136.91 30.01 -62.97
N PRO A 235 -136.69 28.88 -62.26
CA PRO A 235 -137.17 28.67 -60.89
C PRO A 235 -136.62 29.73 -59.93
N SER A 236 -137.38 30.04 -58.86
CA SER A 236 -137.03 31.09 -57.88
C SER A 236 -135.65 30.89 -57.23
N GLY A 237 -135.30 29.65 -56.87
CA GLY A 237 -134.00 29.33 -56.24
C GLY A 237 -132.79 29.66 -57.13
N VAL A 238 -132.92 29.51 -58.45
CA VAL A 238 -131.83 29.85 -59.40
C VAL A 238 -131.70 31.37 -59.55
N LYS A 239 -132.83 32.10 -59.52
CA LYS A 239 -132.80 33.57 -59.53
C LYS A 239 -132.12 34.13 -58.28
N LEU A 240 -132.45 33.60 -57.10
CA LEU A 240 -131.87 34.00 -55.81
C LEU A 240 -130.35 33.79 -55.76
N VAL A 241 -129.85 32.63 -56.20
CA VAL A 241 -128.40 32.37 -56.25
C VAL A 241 -127.70 33.29 -57.22
N MET A 242 -128.25 33.50 -58.42
CA MET A 242 -127.62 34.39 -59.39
C MET A 242 -127.66 35.85 -58.97
N GLU A 243 -128.68 36.25 -58.22
CA GLU A 243 -128.77 37.56 -57.58
C GLU A 243 -127.66 37.73 -56.53
N ALA A 244 -127.46 36.75 -55.64
CA ALA A 244 -126.39 36.79 -54.66
C ALA A 244 -124.99 36.79 -55.30
N VAL A 245 -124.80 36.07 -56.41
CA VAL A 245 -123.56 36.12 -57.21
C VAL A 245 -123.36 37.51 -57.82
N CYS A 246 -124.44 38.15 -58.31
CA CYS A 246 -124.38 39.53 -58.79
C CYS A 246 -124.03 40.51 -57.66
N VAL A 247 -124.52 40.30 -56.43
CA VAL A 247 -124.16 41.11 -55.25
C VAL A 247 -122.70 40.93 -54.88
N MET A 248 -122.18 39.69 -54.86
CA MET A 248 -120.76 39.40 -54.62
C MET A 248 -119.83 40.00 -55.69
N LYS A 249 -120.33 40.15 -56.93
CA LYS A 249 -119.61 40.80 -58.05
C LYS A 249 -119.96 42.27 -58.23
N GLU A 250 -120.74 42.85 -57.32
CA GLU A 250 -121.19 44.25 -57.34
C GLU A 250 -121.92 44.70 -58.64
N ILE A 251 -122.66 43.80 -59.28
CA ILE A 251 -123.41 44.07 -60.53
C ILE A 251 -124.79 44.67 -60.23
N LYS A 252 -125.12 45.79 -60.89
CA LYS A 252 -126.37 46.54 -60.68
C LYS A 252 -127.58 45.93 -61.43
N PRO A 253 -128.80 45.96 -60.88
CA PRO A 253 -130.00 45.40 -61.51
C PRO A 253 -130.59 46.28 -62.62
N GLU A 254 -131.38 45.68 -63.54
CA GLU A 254 -132.15 46.41 -64.57
C GLU A 254 -133.60 46.65 -64.12
N ARG A 255 -134.26 47.72 -64.62
CA ARG A 255 -135.66 48.08 -64.28
C ARG A 255 -136.59 47.77 -65.46
N VAL A 256 -137.54 46.85 -65.29
CA VAL A 256 -138.42 46.38 -66.39
C VAL A 256 -139.92 46.61 -66.06
N LYS A 257 -140.79 46.76 -67.08
CA LYS A 257 -142.25 46.92 -66.94
C LYS A 257 -142.92 45.54 -66.75
N ASP A 258 -143.85 45.45 -65.81
CA ASP A 258 -144.49 44.19 -65.38
C ASP A 258 -145.39 43.54 -66.46
N SER A 259 -145.35 42.21 -66.55
CA SER A 259 -146.11 41.38 -67.49
C SER A 259 -147.57 41.11 -67.05
N THR A 260 -148.02 41.68 -65.93
CA THR A 260 -149.37 41.49 -65.36
C THR A 260 -150.27 42.73 -65.37
N GLY A 261 -150.06 43.64 -66.33
CA GLY A 261 -151.09 44.62 -66.73
C GLY A 261 -151.31 45.82 -65.79
N THR A 262 -150.45 46.05 -64.80
CA THR A 262 -150.62 47.10 -63.76
C THR A 262 -149.43 48.08 -63.66
N GLY A 263 -148.88 48.59 -64.78
CA GLY A 263 -148.18 49.89 -64.86
C GLY A 263 -146.95 50.21 -63.96
N GLN A 264 -146.53 49.39 -63.00
CA GLN A 264 -145.40 49.62 -62.09
C GLN A 264 -144.11 48.92 -62.58
N LYS A 265 -142.95 49.51 -62.27
CA LYS A 265 -141.61 49.01 -62.68
C LYS A 265 -141.00 48.15 -61.56
N ILE A 266 -140.58 46.93 -61.87
CA ILE A 266 -139.94 45.98 -60.92
C ILE A 266 -138.44 45.89 -61.21
N VAL A 267 -137.63 45.69 -60.17
CA VAL A 267 -136.17 45.52 -60.24
C VAL A 267 -135.86 44.05 -60.53
N ASP A 268 -135.19 43.76 -61.64
CA ASP A 268 -134.87 42.39 -62.07
C ASP A 268 -133.36 42.22 -62.22
N TYR A 269 -132.80 41.29 -61.45
CA TYR A 269 -131.39 40.88 -61.57
C TYR A 269 -131.18 39.80 -62.63
N TRP A 270 -132.24 39.21 -63.19
CA TRP A 270 -132.10 38.11 -64.14
C TRP A 270 -131.52 38.55 -65.49
N GLY A 271 -131.89 39.73 -65.99
CA GLY A 271 -131.29 40.33 -67.20
C GLY A 271 -129.76 40.49 -67.07
N PRO A 272 -129.26 41.19 -66.04
CA PRO A 272 -127.83 41.27 -65.71
C PRO A 272 -127.18 39.90 -65.45
N SER A 273 -127.86 39.00 -64.74
CA SER A 273 -127.37 37.63 -64.48
C SER A 273 -127.15 36.84 -65.78
N LYS A 274 -128.00 37.02 -66.81
CA LYS A 274 -127.78 36.40 -68.14
C LYS A 274 -126.57 36.95 -68.87
N LYS A 275 -126.26 38.25 -68.69
CA LYS A 275 -125.04 38.85 -69.25
C LYS A 275 -123.81 38.26 -68.55
N LEU A 276 -123.86 38.16 -67.21
CA LEU A 276 -122.80 37.56 -66.40
C LEU A 276 -122.57 36.07 -66.75
N LEU A 277 -123.64 35.28 -66.83
CA LEU A 277 -123.58 33.86 -67.27
C LEU A 277 -123.17 33.71 -68.75
N GLY A 278 -123.19 34.79 -69.53
CA GLY A 278 -122.72 34.81 -70.91
C GLY A 278 -121.24 35.13 -71.08
N ASP A 279 -120.56 35.55 -70.02
CA ASP A 279 -119.13 35.83 -70.02
C ASP A 279 -118.34 34.51 -70.03
N MET A 280 -117.43 34.36 -70.99
CA MET A 280 -116.60 33.15 -71.12
C MET A 280 -115.65 32.97 -69.92
N ASN A 281 -115.36 34.04 -69.16
CA ASN A 281 -114.45 34.00 -68.00
C ASN A 281 -115.15 33.86 -66.64
N PHE A 282 -116.48 33.80 -66.59
CA PHE A 282 -117.26 33.84 -65.35
C PHE A 282 -116.78 32.85 -64.26
N LEU A 283 -116.51 31.59 -64.61
CA LEU A 283 -116.03 30.59 -63.64
C LEU A 283 -114.61 30.86 -63.14
N ARG A 284 -113.72 31.40 -63.98
CA ARG A 284 -112.36 31.75 -63.58
C ARG A 284 -112.41 32.90 -62.57
N ASP A 285 -113.23 33.90 -62.85
CA ASP A 285 -113.32 35.09 -62.01
C ASP A 285 -113.90 34.78 -60.62
N LEU A 286 -114.64 33.68 -60.45
CA LEU A 286 -115.09 33.21 -59.13
C LEU A 286 -114.00 32.44 -58.36
N ARG A 287 -113.10 31.76 -59.06
CA ARG A 287 -111.96 31.05 -58.43
C ARG A 287 -110.87 32.01 -57.96
N GLU A 288 -110.61 33.05 -58.74
CA GLU A 288 -109.58 34.06 -58.47
C GLU A 288 -110.12 35.25 -57.63
N TYR A 289 -111.26 35.08 -56.97
CA TYR A 289 -111.86 36.14 -56.17
C TYR A 289 -111.00 36.46 -54.94
N ASP A 290 -110.70 37.74 -54.72
CA ASP A 290 -109.91 38.21 -53.58
C ASP A 290 -110.69 38.02 -52.28
N LYS A 291 -110.39 36.91 -51.60
CA LYS A 291 -110.99 36.51 -50.33
C LYS A 291 -110.44 37.26 -49.11
N ASP A 292 -109.28 37.91 -49.24
CA ASP A 292 -108.62 38.63 -48.16
C ASP A 292 -109.11 40.09 -48.06
N ASN A 293 -109.68 40.65 -49.14
CA ASN A 293 -110.14 42.04 -49.22
C ASN A 293 -111.61 42.21 -49.68
N ILE A 294 -112.55 41.46 -49.11
CA ILE A 294 -113.99 41.62 -49.44
C ILE A 294 -114.57 42.88 -48.76
N PRO A 295 -115.22 43.80 -49.48
CA PRO A 295 -115.81 44.99 -48.87
C PRO A 295 -116.89 44.64 -47.83
N VAL A 296 -116.84 45.30 -46.67
CA VAL A 296 -117.75 45.04 -45.53
C VAL A 296 -119.23 45.20 -45.93
N SER A 297 -119.53 46.15 -46.82
CA SER A 297 -120.88 46.41 -47.32
C SER A 297 -121.46 45.28 -48.18
N VAL A 298 -120.62 44.53 -48.91
CA VAL A 298 -121.04 43.38 -49.74
C VAL A 298 -121.37 42.20 -48.83
N MET A 299 -120.50 41.89 -47.88
CA MET A 299 -120.72 40.77 -46.95
C MET A 299 -121.89 41.02 -46.00
N GLN A 300 -122.14 42.29 -45.62
CA GLN A 300 -123.35 42.65 -44.86
C GLN A 300 -124.63 42.32 -45.62
N LYS A 301 -124.73 42.68 -46.91
CA LYS A 301 -125.89 42.33 -47.75
C LYS A 301 -126.05 40.82 -47.91
N ILE A 302 -124.96 40.10 -48.13
CA ILE A 302 -124.99 38.63 -48.24
C ILE A 302 -125.50 37.98 -46.95
N ARG A 303 -125.02 38.42 -45.79
CA ARG A 303 -125.46 37.94 -44.47
C ARG A 303 -126.92 38.30 -44.17
N SER A 304 -127.38 39.51 -44.51
CA SER A 304 -128.72 39.98 -44.12
C SER A 304 -129.84 39.54 -45.06
N GLU A 305 -129.59 39.48 -46.38
CA GLU A 305 -130.64 39.28 -47.40
C GLU A 305 -130.66 37.85 -47.98
N TYR A 306 -129.53 37.13 -47.99
CA TYR A 306 -129.41 35.83 -48.67
C TYR A 306 -129.14 34.67 -47.70
N ILE A 307 -128.17 34.76 -46.78
CA ILE A 307 -127.83 33.66 -45.86
C ILE A 307 -128.98 33.35 -44.87
N THR A 308 -129.78 34.35 -44.50
CA THR A 308 -130.95 34.19 -43.62
C THR A 308 -132.19 33.65 -44.33
N ASN A 309 -132.18 33.58 -45.67
CA ASN A 309 -133.32 33.13 -46.46
C ASN A 309 -133.39 31.59 -46.51
N PRO A 310 -134.48 30.94 -46.06
CA PRO A 310 -134.59 29.49 -46.04
C PRO A 310 -134.52 28.81 -47.42
N ASP A 311 -134.76 29.56 -48.51
CA ASP A 311 -134.68 29.06 -49.88
C ASP A 311 -133.26 29.18 -50.49
N PHE A 312 -132.34 29.84 -49.78
CA PHE A 312 -130.92 29.98 -50.14
C PHE A 312 -130.06 28.90 -49.47
N ASP A 313 -130.42 27.65 -49.72
CA ASP A 313 -129.76 26.45 -49.18
C ASP A 313 -129.23 25.61 -50.35
N PRO A 314 -127.93 25.26 -50.39
CA PRO A 314 -127.37 24.38 -51.42
C PRO A 314 -128.22 23.12 -51.67
N ALA A 315 -128.71 22.46 -50.61
CA ALA A 315 -129.46 21.21 -50.75
C ALA A 315 -130.84 21.40 -51.43
N LYS A 316 -131.46 22.58 -51.28
CA LYS A 316 -132.72 22.93 -51.96
C LYS A 316 -132.49 23.42 -53.38
N VAL A 317 -131.44 24.22 -53.59
CA VAL A 317 -131.08 24.75 -54.92
C VAL A 317 -130.65 23.62 -55.87
N LEU A 318 -130.01 22.57 -55.35
CA LEU A 318 -129.64 21.37 -56.11
C LEU A 318 -130.83 20.75 -56.86
N LYS A 319 -132.03 20.74 -56.27
CA LYS A 319 -133.25 20.21 -56.90
C LYS A 319 -133.72 21.04 -58.10
N ALA A 320 -133.35 22.32 -58.16
CA ALA A 320 -133.69 23.23 -59.26
C ALA A 320 -132.57 23.32 -60.31
N SER A 321 -131.30 23.33 -59.90
CA SER A 321 -130.14 23.26 -60.78
C SER A 321 -128.89 22.89 -59.99
N SER A 322 -128.17 21.85 -60.42
CA SER A 322 -126.84 21.50 -59.88
C SER A 322 -125.82 22.62 -60.09
N ALA A 323 -125.94 23.38 -61.18
CA ALA A 323 -125.05 24.50 -61.46
C ALA A 323 -125.23 25.66 -60.46
N ALA A 324 -126.46 25.88 -59.98
CA ALA A 324 -126.75 26.89 -58.97
C ALA A 324 -126.37 26.43 -57.55
N GLU A 325 -126.31 25.12 -57.26
CA GLU A 325 -125.81 24.63 -55.97
C GLU A 325 -124.34 25.02 -55.73
N GLY A 326 -123.47 24.76 -56.72
CA GLY A 326 -122.04 25.05 -56.61
C GLY A 326 -121.75 26.54 -56.35
N LEU A 327 -122.53 27.41 -56.99
CA LEU A 327 -122.47 28.87 -56.77
C LEU A 327 -122.99 29.27 -55.37
N CYS A 328 -123.98 28.57 -54.84
CA CYS A 328 -124.51 28.81 -53.49
C CYS A 328 -123.48 28.46 -52.39
N ARG A 329 -122.81 27.30 -52.48
CA ARG A 329 -121.76 26.89 -51.52
C ARG A 329 -120.57 27.83 -51.49
N TRP A 330 -120.19 28.36 -52.66
CA TRP A 330 -119.09 29.31 -52.76
C TRP A 330 -119.33 30.59 -51.96
N ILE A 331 -120.54 31.14 -52.00
CA ILE A 331 -120.90 32.34 -51.25
C ILE A 331 -120.83 32.09 -49.73
N LEU A 332 -121.26 30.91 -49.27
CA LEU A 332 -121.21 30.54 -47.85
C LEU A 332 -119.77 30.41 -47.32
N ALA A 333 -118.85 29.83 -48.09
CA ALA A 333 -117.46 29.68 -47.65
C ALA A 333 -116.69 31.01 -47.58
N MET A 334 -117.00 31.95 -48.49
CA MET A 334 -116.39 33.29 -48.47
C MET A 334 -116.78 34.10 -47.22
N GLU A 335 -117.95 33.82 -46.63
CA GLU A 335 -118.38 34.43 -45.37
C GLU A 335 -117.60 33.89 -44.15
N VAL A 336 -117.32 32.57 -44.12
CA VAL A 336 -116.61 31.91 -43.00
C VAL A 336 -115.15 32.36 -42.93
N TYR A 337 -114.49 32.51 -44.08
CA TYR A 337 -113.09 32.92 -44.16
C TYR A 337 -112.87 34.37 -43.66
N ASP A 338 -113.72 35.33 -44.07
CA ASP A 338 -113.67 36.74 -43.62
C ASP A 338 -113.78 36.87 -42.09
N ARG A 339 -114.52 35.97 -41.44
CA ARG A 339 -114.71 35.98 -39.98
C ARG A 339 -113.43 35.61 -39.22
N VAL A 340 -112.68 34.63 -39.71
CA VAL A 340 -111.50 34.09 -39.01
C VAL A 340 -110.24 34.90 -39.31
N ALA A 341 -110.08 35.43 -40.53
CA ALA A 341 -108.94 36.27 -40.90
C ALA A 341 -108.79 37.51 -40.00
N LYS A 342 -109.90 38.09 -39.51
CA LYS A 342 -109.89 39.26 -38.62
C LYS A 342 -109.44 38.98 -37.18
N VAL A 343 -109.47 37.72 -36.73
CA VAL A 343 -109.08 37.33 -35.36
C VAL A 343 -107.56 37.14 -35.23
N VAL A 344 -106.87 36.75 -36.30
CA VAL A 344 -105.44 36.38 -36.28
C VAL A 344 -104.49 37.57 -36.57
N ALA A 345 -105.00 38.67 -37.12
CA ALA A 345 -104.21 39.87 -37.44
C ALA A 345 -103.45 40.52 -36.25
N PRO A 346 -104.03 40.72 -35.06
CA PRO A 346 -103.31 41.35 -33.94
C PRO A 346 -102.21 40.45 -33.33
N LYS A 347 -102.33 39.12 -33.41
CA LYS A 347 -101.34 38.20 -32.83
C LYS A 347 -100.03 38.15 -33.63
N LYS A 348 -100.09 38.34 -34.96
CA LYS A 348 -98.90 38.39 -35.84
C LYS A 348 -97.98 39.59 -35.58
N ILE A 349 -98.52 40.71 -35.10
CA ILE A 349 -97.72 41.93 -34.83
C ILE A 349 -96.90 41.75 -33.54
N ASN A 350 -97.50 41.20 -32.49
CA ASN A 350 -96.80 40.97 -31.21
C ASN A 350 -95.65 39.97 -31.32
N LEU A 351 -95.74 38.99 -32.22
CA LEU A 351 -94.66 38.03 -32.46
C LEU A 351 -93.41 38.70 -33.06
N MET A 352 -93.59 39.65 -33.99
CA MET A 352 -92.46 40.36 -34.62
C MET A 352 -91.69 41.25 -33.61
N GLU A 353 -92.39 41.92 -32.69
CA GLU A 353 -91.74 42.78 -31.69
C GLU A 353 -90.88 41.96 -30.69
N ALA A 354 -91.35 40.78 -30.29
CA ALA A 354 -90.61 39.88 -29.40
C ALA A 354 -89.35 39.29 -30.04
N GLU A 355 -89.40 38.92 -31.33
CA GLU A 355 -88.24 38.40 -32.07
C GLU A 355 -87.14 39.47 -32.28
N GLN A 356 -87.51 40.74 -32.46
CA GLN A 356 -86.55 41.84 -32.64
C GLN A 356 -85.78 42.17 -31.35
N SER A 357 -86.46 42.21 -30.20
CA SER A 357 -85.83 42.44 -28.87
C SER A 357 -84.85 41.35 -28.47
N LEU A 358 -85.10 40.10 -28.90
CA LEU A 358 -84.21 38.97 -28.68
C LEU A 358 -82.90 39.11 -29.49
N ALA A 359 -83.00 39.52 -30.75
CA ALA A 359 -81.85 39.66 -31.64
C ALA A 359 -80.84 40.72 -31.15
N GLU A 360 -81.33 41.86 -30.64
CA GLU A 360 -80.48 42.91 -30.07
C GLU A 360 -79.76 42.44 -28.81
N THR A 361 -80.46 41.72 -27.93
CA THR A 361 -79.88 41.20 -26.68
C THR A 361 -78.80 40.14 -26.95
N MET A 362 -79.00 39.27 -27.95
CA MET A 362 -78.00 38.27 -28.36
C MET A 362 -76.75 38.89 -28.98
N ALA A 363 -76.87 40.00 -29.72
CA ALA A 363 -75.72 40.68 -30.32
C ALA A 363 -74.76 41.24 -29.26
N VAL A 364 -75.29 41.92 -28.23
CA VAL A 364 -74.51 42.45 -27.11
C VAL A 364 -73.84 41.34 -26.30
N LEU A 365 -74.57 40.24 -26.05
CA LEU A 365 -74.04 39.10 -25.32
C LEU A 365 -72.86 38.43 -26.06
N ASN A 366 -72.97 38.26 -27.38
CA ASN A 366 -71.90 37.69 -28.19
C ASN A 366 -70.64 38.57 -28.23
N GLN A 367 -70.80 39.90 -28.20
CA GLN A 367 -69.66 40.82 -28.08
C GLN A 367 -68.95 40.65 -26.74
N LYS A 368 -69.68 40.63 -25.62
CA LYS A 368 -69.07 40.45 -24.29
C LYS A 368 -68.46 39.06 -24.10
N ARG A 369 -69.02 38.01 -24.70
CA ARG A 369 -68.42 36.66 -24.75
C ARG A 369 -67.10 36.65 -25.50
N ALA A 370 -66.98 37.39 -26.61
CA ALA A 370 -65.73 37.50 -27.36
C ALA A 370 -64.65 38.25 -26.57
N GLU A 371 -65.03 39.32 -25.85
CA GLU A 371 -64.13 40.05 -24.97
C GLU A 371 -63.64 39.18 -23.79
N LEU A 372 -64.54 38.45 -23.12
CA LEU A 372 -64.17 37.51 -22.05
C LEU A 372 -63.19 36.44 -22.55
N LYS A 373 -63.47 35.84 -23.72
CA LYS A 373 -62.60 34.82 -24.32
C LYS A 373 -61.20 35.35 -24.64
N ALA A 374 -61.08 36.59 -25.13
CA ALA A 374 -59.78 37.18 -25.42
C ALA A 374 -58.92 37.38 -24.15
N VAL A 375 -59.53 37.74 -23.03
CA VAL A 375 -58.81 37.90 -21.75
C VAL A 375 -58.51 36.53 -21.12
N GLU A 376 -59.42 35.55 -21.22
CA GLU A 376 -59.17 34.16 -20.79
C GLU A 376 -58.01 33.51 -21.55
N ASP A 377 -57.94 33.69 -22.88
CA ASP A 377 -56.84 33.18 -23.72
C ASP A 377 -55.49 33.87 -23.36
N SER A 378 -55.53 35.17 -23.03
CA SER A 378 -54.36 35.92 -22.55
C SER A 378 -53.87 35.40 -21.20
N LEU A 379 -54.77 35.21 -20.23
CA LEU A 379 -54.44 34.66 -18.91
C LEU A 379 -53.87 33.25 -19.02
N ALA A 380 -54.46 32.38 -19.86
CA ALA A 380 -53.97 31.03 -20.08
C ALA A 380 -52.54 31.00 -20.68
N THR A 381 -52.23 31.96 -21.54
CA THR A 381 -50.87 32.14 -22.10
C THR A 381 -49.90 32.59 -21.00
N LEU A 382 -50.27 33.60 -20.20
CA LEU A 382 -49.45 34.07 -19.08
C LEU A 382 -49.19 32.97 -18.03
N GLU A 383 -50.20 32.16 -17.71
CA GLU A 383 -50.05 31.01 -16.79
C GLU A 383 -49.13 29.91 -17.35
N ALA A 384 -49.15 29.67 -18.67
CA ALA A 384 -48.24 28.74 -19.30
C ALA A 384 -46.79 29.22 -19.24
N ASP A 385 -46.55 30.50 -19.58
CA ASP A 385 -45.23 31.12 -19.49
C ASP A 385 -44.71 31.15 -18.04
N PHE A 386 -45.59 31.38 -17.06
CA PHE A 386 -45.25 31.36 -15.65
C PHE A 386 -44.84 29.97 -15.16
N ARG A 387 -45.53 28.92 -15.61
CA ARG A 387 -45.12 27.54 -15.30
C ARG A 387 -43.75 27.23 -15.88
N GLU A 388 -43.49 27.58 -17.13
CA GLU A 388 -42.18 27.37 -17.77
C GLU A 388 -41.06 28.12 -17.03
N LYS A 389 -41.25 29.41 -16.73
CA LYS A 389 -40.24 30.22 -16.01
C LYS A 389 -40.04 29.76 -14.57
N THR A 390 -41.07 29.21 -13.92
CA THR A 390 -40.96 28.63 -12.58
C THR A 390 -40.15 27.34 -12.59
N GLU A 391 -40.33 26.49 -13.60
CA GLU A 391 -39.53 25.28 -13.79
C GLU A 391 -38.06 25.63 -14.08
N GLU A 392 -37.80 26.59 -14.97
CA GLU A 392 -36.44 27.10 -15.24
C GLU A 392 -35.76 27.64 -13.97
N LYS A 393 -36.49 28.42 -13.16
CA LYS A 393 -36.01 28.92 -11.86
C LYS A 393 -35.67 27.75 -10.93
N ALA A 394 -36.55 26.77 -10.77
CA ALA A 394 -36.33 25.63 -9.88
C ALA A 394 -35.08 24.83 -10.31
N GLN A 395 -34.88 24.64 -11.61
CA GLN A 395 -33.68 24.01 -12.15
C GLN A 395 -32.42 24.83 -11.89
N LEU A 396 -32.48 26.16 -11.99
CA LEU A 396 -31.38 27.06 -11.62
C LEU A 396 -31.05 27.00 -10.13
N GLU A 397 -32.06 26.95 -9.25
CA GLU A 397 -31.86 26.81 -7.79
C GLU A 397 -31.15 25.50 -7.45
N ILE A 398 -31.58 24.38 -8.05
CA ILE A 398 -30.94 23.08 -7.87
C ILE A 398 -29.48 23.11 -8.35
N LYS A 399 -29.21 23.71 -9.51
CA LYS A 399 -27.84 23.82 -10.05
C LYS A 399 -26.94 24.66 -9.15
N VAL A 400 -27.41 25.79 -8.65
CA VAL A 400 -26.64 26.68 -7.76
C VAL A 400 -26.36 26.00 -6.42
N ASP A 401 -27.34 25.35 -5.80
CA ASP A 401 -27.15 24.62 -4.53
C ASP A 401 -26.16 23.45 -4.69
N LEU A 402 -26.31 22.67 -5.77
CA LEU A 402 -25.40 21.57 -6.07
C LEU A 402 -23.96 22.07 -6.32
N CYS A 403 -23.80 23.16 -7.07
CA CYS A 403 -22.50 23.80 -7.32
C CYS A 403 -21.87 24.31 -6.01
N ALA A 404 -22.64 24.99 -5.16
CA ALA A 404 -22.18 25.50 -3.87
C ALA A 404 -21.71 24.38 -2.93
N LYS A 405 -22.50 23.30 -2.81
CA LYS A 405 -22.12 22.11 -2.01
C LYS A 405 -20.87 21.44 -2.54
N LYS A 406 -20.73 21.29 -3.87
CA LYS A 406 -19.51 20.77 -4.50
C LYS A 406 -18.30 21.66 -4.21
N LEU A 407 -18.49 22.97 -4.19
CA LEU A 407 -17.45 23.95 -3.87
C LEU A 407 -16.97 23.84 -2.42
N GLU A 408 -17.89 23.77 -1.47
CA GLU A 408 -17.56 23.59 -0.04
C GLU A 408 -16.79 22.29 0.20
N ARG A 409 -17.28 21.20 -0.42
CA ARG A 409 -16.64 19.88 -0.40
C ARG A 409 -15.22 19.93 -0.96
N ALA A 410 -15.03 20.65 -2.05
CA ALA A 410 -13.72 20.78 -2.68
C ALA A 410 -12.75 21.66 -1.88
N GLU A 411 -13.23 22.74 -1.26
CA GLU A 411 -12.40 23.55 -0.36
C GLU A 411 -11.94 22.76 0.87
N LYS A 412 -12.83 21.94 1.45
CA LYS A 412 -12.46 20.98 2.52
C LYS A 412 -11.42 19.96 2.04
N LEU A 413 -11.62 19.37 0.87
CA LEU A 413 -10.70 18.38 0.29
C LEU A 413 -9.30 18.98 0.01
N ILE A 414 -9.24 20.12 -0.68
CA ILE A 414 -7.98 20.79 -1.07
C ILE A 414 -7.29 21.39 0.16
N GLY A 415 -8.03 22.03 1.05
CA GLY A 415 -7.50 22.59 2.29
C GLY A 415 -6.97 21.51 3.24
N GLY A 416 -7.71 20.41 3.40
CA GLY A 416 -7.32 19.30 4.27
C GLY A 416 -6.13 18.49 3.75
N LEU A 417 -6.05 18.27 2.43
CA LEU A 417 -5.00 17.45 1.80
C LEU A 417 -3.86 18.27 1.17
N GLY A 418 -3.89 19.61 1.21
CA GLY A 418 -2.84 20.45 0.62
C GLY A 418 -1.42 20.16 1.15
N GLY A 419 -1.29 19.89 2.44
CA GLY A 419 -0.01 19.44 3.03
C GLY A 419 0.40 18.04 2.59
N GLU A 420 -0.56 17.14 2.37
CA GLU A 420 -0.30 15.78 1.85
C GLU A 420 0.12 15.83 0.38
N LYS A 421 -0.45 16.73 -0.43
CA LYS A 421 -0.06 16.94 -1.84
C LYS A 421 1.44 17.21 -1.95
N HIS A 422 1.99 18.12 -1.14
CA HIS A 422 3.42 18.40 -1.14
C HIS A 422 4.25 17.18 -0.69
N ARG A 423 3.78 16.46 0.34
CA ARG A 423 4.47 15.27 0.86
C ARG A 423 4.51 14.15 -0.19
N TRP A 424 3.39 13.89 -0.87
CA TRP A 424 3.28 12.89 -1.92
C TRP A 424 4.08 13.27 -3.16
N SER A 425 4.14 14.55 -3.53
CA SER A 425 5.01 15.03 -4.62
C SER A 425 6.46 14.71 -4.31
N ASN A 426 6.95 15.12 -3.14
CA ASN A 426 8.32 14.81 -2.70
C ASN A 426 8.59 13.29 -2.62
N ALA A 427 7.61 12.52 -2.13
CA ALA A 427 7.73 11.06 -2.07
C ALA A 427 7.79 10.43 -3.47
N ALA A 428 6.97 10.90 -4.42
CA ALA A 428 6.98 10.44 -5.80
C ALA A 428 8.29 10.78 -6.51
N ASP A 429 8.86 11.97 -6.27
CA ASP A 429 10.15 12.40 -6.80
C ASP A 429 11.31 11.59 -6.19
N SER A 430 11.28 11.38 -4.87
CA SER A 430 12.26 10.53 -4.19
C SER A 430 12.19 9.09 -4.70
N LEU A 431 11.00 8.54 -4.90
CA LEU A 431 10.82 7.19 -5.46
C LEU A 431 11.27 7.12 -6.92
N GLN A 432 11.12 8.21 -7.69
CA GLN A 432 11.65 8.29 -9.04
C GLN A 432 13.19 8.23 -9.04
N ASN A 433 13.84 9.02 -8.19
CA ASN A 433 15.31 8.97 -8.03
C ASN A 433 15.79 7.57 -7.61
N VAL A 434 15.07 6.91 -6.70
CA VAL A 434 15.37 5.51 -6.31
C VAL A 434 15.17 4.57 -7.48
N TYR A 435 14.10 4.72 -8.27
CA TYR A 435 13.82 3.89 -9.43
C TYR A 435 14.93 3.97 -10.49
N ASP A 436 15.43 5.19 -10.74
CA ASP A 436 16.48 5.44 -11.73
C ASP A 436 17.83 4.82 -11.31
N ASN A 437 18.18 4.91 -10.03
CA ASN A 437 19.42 4.35 -9.47
C ASN A 437 19.33 2.84 -9.15
N LEU A 438 18.14 2.25 -9.19
CA LEU A 438 17.90 0.88 -8.75
C LEU A 438 18.73 -0.16 -9.52
N THR A 439 19.03 0.13 -10.79
CA THR A 439 19.78 -0.81 -11.65
C THR A 439 21.18 -1.07 -11.11
N GLY A 440 21.92 -0.03 -10.71
CA GLY A 440 23.24 -0.18 -10.12
C GLY A 440 23.18 -0.67 -8.67
N ASP A 441 22.24 -0.15 -7.88
CA ASP A 441 22.13 -0.53 -6.46
C ASP A 441 21.77 -2.02 -6.29
N VAL A 442 20.86 -2.55 -7.13
CA VAL A 442 20.52 -3.98 -7.12
C VAL A 442 21.64 -4.84 -7.69
N LEU A 443 22.43 -4.35 -8.66
CA LEU A 443 23.61 -5.07 -9.15
C LEU A 443 24.64 -5.28 -8.04
N ILE A 444 24.98 -4.22 -7.31
CA ILE A 444 25.90 -4.29 -6.18
C ILE A 444 25.31 -5.20 -5.10
N SER A 445 24.02 -5.08 -4.79
CA SER A 445 23.33 -5.92 -3.81
C SER A 445 23.36 -7.41 -4.17
N ALA A 446 23.11 -7.74 -5.43
CA ALA A 446 23.22 -9.12 -5.93
C ALA A 446 24.66 -9.64 -5.85
N GLY A 447 25.66 -8.77 -6.11
CA GLY A 447 27.08 -9.06 -5.90
C GLY A 447 27.40 -9.41 -4.44
N VAL A 448 26.84 -8.64 -3.50
CA VAL A 448 27.01 -8.88 -2.07
C VAL A 448 26.43 -10.25 -1.68
N ILE A 449 25.20 -10.56 -2.10
CA ILE A 449 24.53 -11.83 -1.83
C ILE A 449 25.29 -13.01 -2.45
N ALA A 450 25.78 -12.87 -3.67
CA ALA A 450 26.42 -13.97 -4.41
C ALA A 450 27.85 -14.30 -3.92
N TYR A 451 28.62 -13.28 -3.49
CA TYR A 451 30.06 -13.43 -3.26
C TYR A 451 30.57 -12.97 -1.90
N LEU A 452 29.97 -11.93 -1.31
CA LEU A 452 30.54 -11.27 -0.14
C LEU A 452 30.04 -11.83 1.19
N GLY A 453 29.12 -12.80 1.17
CA GLY A 453 28.57 -13.44 2.37
C GLY A 453 29.62 -13.95 3.36
N ALA A 454 30.68 -14.62 2.89
CA ALA A 454 31.73 -15.16 3.76
C ALA A 454 32.77 -14.12 4.23
N PHE A 455 32.81 -12.94 3.61
CA PHE A 455 33.80 -11.91 3.92
C PHE A 455 33.50 -11.18 5.22
N THR A 456 34.54 -10.58 5.82
CA THR A 456 34.41 -9.69 6.98
C THR A 456 33.93 -8.29 6.56
N ALA A 457 33.41 -7.51 7.51
CA ALA A 457 32.86 -6.18 7.27
C ALA A 457 33.81 -5.26 6.47
N GLY A 458 35.10 -5.25 6.80
CA GLY A 458 36.09 -4.42 6.11
C GLY A 458 36.23 -4.77 4.62
N PHE A 459 36.35 -6.05 4.29
CA PHE A 459 36.42 -6.50 2.89
C PHE A 459 35.11 -6.23 2.15
N ARG A 460 33.95 -6.38 2.79
CA ARG A 460 32.67 -6.05 2.15
C ARG A 460 32.60 -4.57 1.78
N GLN A 461 32.97 -3.68 2.70
CA GLN A 461 32.95 -2.23 2.47
C GLN A 461 33.95 -1.78 1.40
N GLU A 462 35.13 -2.40 1.34
CA GLU A 462 36.11 -2.14 0.28
C GLU A 462 35.54 -2.53 -1.09
N CYS A 463 35.07 -3.77 -1.24
CA CYS A 463 34.48 -4.27 -2.48
C CYS A 463 33.26 -3.43 -2.92
N THR A 464 32.32 -3.11 -2.01
CA THR A 464 31.13 -2.34 -2.40
C THR A 464 31.47 -0.91 -2.82
N LYS A 465 32.44 -0.26 -2.15
CA LYS A 465 32.93 1.07 -2.57
C LYS A 465 33.56 1.04 -3.95
N ASP A 466 34.38 0.03 -4.23
CA ASP A 466 35.04 -0.08 -5.53
C ASP A 466 34.04 -0.46 -6.63
N TRP A 467 33.05 -1.30 -6.34
CA TRP A 467 31.94 -1.58 -7.25
C TRP A 467 31.08 -0.34 -7.53
N SER A 468 30.78 0.50 -6.52
CA SER A 468 30.09 1.77 -6.74
C SER A 468 30.91 2.72 -7.64
N LYS A 469 32.23 2.80 -7.44
CA LYS A 469 33.10 3.58 -8.34
C LYS A 469 33.10 3.02 -9.76
N LEU A 470 33.12 1.69 -9.90
CA LEU A 470 33.08 1.01 -11.19
C LEU A 470 31.76 1.32 -11.92
N CYS A 471 30.61 1.18 -11.25
CA CYS A 471 29.29 1.55 -11.80
C CYS A 471 29.29 3.00 -12.32
N ARG A 472 29.82 3.95 -11.54
CA ARG A 472 29.94 5.35 -11.97
C ARG A 472 30.83 5.53 -13.19
N SER A 473 32.02 4.92 -13.21
CA SER A 473 32.94 4.98 -14.36
C SER A 473 32.35 4.41 -15.64
N LYS A 474 31.34 3.53 -15.51
CA LYS A 474 30.64 2.85 -16.60
C LYS A 474 29.29 3.48 -16.94
N MET A 475 28.95 4.62 -16.32
CA MET A 475 27.67 5.30 -16.53
C MET A 475 26.45 4.43 -16.18
N ILE A 476 26.59 3.51 -15.21
CA ILE A 476 25.47 2.76 -14.63
C ILE A 476 24.91 3.60 -13.48
N PRO A 477 23.63 4.04 -13.55
CA PRO A 477 23.00 4.79 -12.46
C PRO A 477 23.02 4.00 -11.15
N CYS A 478 23.55 4.62 -10.10
CA CYS A 478 23.65 4.06 -8.75
C CYS A 478 23.66 5.20 -7.73
N SER A 479 23.26 4.89 -6.51
CA SER A 479 23.31 5.84 -5.40
C SER A 479 24.76 6.23 -5.07
N GLU A 480 24.99 7.46 -4.62
CA GLU A 480 26.33 7.93 -4.22
C GLU A 480 26.92 7.05 -3.11
N ASP A 481 26.11 6.82 -2.07
CA ASP A 481 26.37 5.96 -0.93
C ASP A 481 25.52 4.69 -0.99
N PHE A 482 26.11 3.61 -1.49
CA PHE A 482 25.47 2.30 -1.53
C PHE A 482 25.23 1.74 -0.11
N SER A 483 24.04 1.18 0.11
CA SER A 483 23.68 0.48 1.35
C SER A 483 22.72 -0.67 1.07
N LEU A 484 23.14 -1.91 1.37
CA LEU A 484 22.34 -3.11 1.14
C LEU A 484 21.02 -3.06 1.92
N SER A 485 21.06 -2.63 3.19
CA SER A 485 19.89 -2.49 4.04
C SER A 485 18.88 -1.47 3.53
N LYS A 486 19.31 -0.37 2.89
CA LYS A 486 18.40 0.60 2.25
C LYS A 486 17.79 0.08 0.96
N THR A 487 18.56 -0.64 0.14
CA THR A 487 18.10 -1.14 -1.17
C THR A 487 17.17 -2.35 -1.03
N LEU A 488 17.60 -3.35 -0.25
CA LEU A 488 16.88 -4.63 -0.14
C LEU A 488 16.14 -4.81 1.18
N GLY A 489 16.60 -4.18 2.26
CA GLY A 489 16.00 -4.33 3.58
C GLY A 489 14.65 -3.63 3.75
N ASP A 490 13.82 -4.18 4.64
CA ASP A 490 12.61 -3.54 5.14
C ASP A 490 12.86 -3.01 6.57
N PRO A 491 12.69 -1.71 6.85
CA PRO A 491 12.92 -1.15 8.18
C PRO A 491 12.08 -1.80 9.29
N ILE A 492 10.88 -2.30 8.98
CA ILE A 492 10.03 -2.97 9.98
C ILE A 492 10.61 -4.36 10.30
N GLN A 493 10.94 -5.14 9.27
CA GLN A 493 11.58 -6.44 9.44
C GLN A 493 12.93 -6.35 10.16
N ILE A 494 13.78 -5.38 9.81
CA ILE A 494 15.07 -5.13 10.50
C ILE A 494 14.84 -4.84 11.99
N ARG A 495 13.81 -4.04 12.33
CA ARG A 495 13.46 -3.78 13.74
C ARG A 495 13.04 -5.07 14.46
N ALA A 496 12.22 -5.91 13.81
CA ALA A 496 11.82 -7.19 14.38
C ALA A 496 13.04 -8.10 14.62
N TRP A 497 14.01 -8.13 13.70
CA TRP A 497 15.26 -8.87 13.90
C TRP A 497 16.08 -8.36 15.07
N ASN A 498 16.18 -7.03 15.24
CA ASN A 498 16.91 -6.45 16.36
C ASN A 498 16.26 -6.80 17.71
N ILE A 499 14.91 -6.80 17.77
CA ILE A 499 14.16 -7.25 18.95
C ILE A 499 14.40 -8.75 19.20
N ALA A 500 14.47 -9.56 18.14
CA ALA A 500 14.82 -10.98 18.22
C ALA A 500 16.30 -11.24 18.56
N GLY A 501 17.11 -10.19 18.71
CA GLY A 501 18.49 -10.27 19.19
C GLY A 501 19.56 -10.15 18.11
N LEU A 502 19.22 -9.79 16.87
CA LEU A 502 20.23 -9.42 15.86
C LEU A 502 20.92 -8.09 16.28
N PRO A 503 22.26 -8.00 16.23
CA PRO A 503 22.95 -6.74 16.50
C PRO A 503 22.57 -5.62 15.53
N THR A 504 22.61 -4.37 16.02
CA THR A 504 22.21 -3.16 15.28
C THR A 504 23.26 -2.63 14.30
N ASP A 505 24.44 -3.25 14.24
CA ASP A 505 25.49 -2.83 13.33
C ASP A 505 25.17 -3.20 11.87
N ASN A 506 25.75 -2.43 10.94
CA ASN A 506 25.48 -2.60 9.51
C ASN A 506 25.85 -4.01 9.01
N PHE A 507 26.89 -4.64 9.54
CA PHE A 507 27.32 -5.96 9.08
C PHE A 507 26.32 -7.06 9.47
N SER A 508 25.82 -7.02 10.70
CA SER A 508 24.76 -7.92 11.16
C SER A 508 23.42 -7.69 10.46
N ILE A 509 23.03 -6.43 10.23
CA ILE A 509 21.82 -6.11 9.44
C ILE A 509 21.97 -6.60 8.00
N ASP A 510 23.11 -6.37 7.36
CA ASP A 510 23.38 -6.86 6.00
C ASP A 510 23.29 -8.38 5.93
N ASN A 511 23.79 -9.10 6.94
CA ASN A 511 23.63 -10.55 7.03
C ASN A 511 22.15 -10.96 7.09
N GLY A 512 21.33 -10.28 7.91
CA GLY A 512 19.89 -10.52 7.96
C GLY A 512 19.20 -10.27 6.61
N VAL A 513 19.58 -9.20 5.91
CA VAL A 513 19.08 -8.89 4.56
C VAL A 513 19.49 -9.96 3.56
N ILE A 514 20.73 -10.48 3.61
CA ILE A 514 21.16 -11.58 2.74
C ILE A 514 20.34 -12.84 3.03
N VAL A 515 20.16 -13.22 4.30
CA VAL A 515 19.33 -14.38 4.69
C VAL A 515 17.92 -14.28 4.12
N SER A 516 17.29 -13.10 4.21
CA SER A 516 15.92 -12.90 3.74
C SER A 516 15.77 -12.83 2.21
N ASN A 517 16.84 -12.53 1.47
CA ASN A 517 16.79 -12.32 0.01
C ASN A 517 17.55 -13.39 -0.79
N SER A 518 18.30 -14.28 -0.14
CA SER A 518 19.05 -15.34 -0.82
C SER A 518 18.15 -16.48 -1.30
N ARG A 519 18.38 -16.96 -2.53
CA ARG A 519 17.67 -18.14 -3.06
C ARG A 519 18.22 -19.43 -2.46
N ARG A 520 19.53 -19.50 -2.24
CA ARG A 520 20.24 -20.62 -1.60
C ARG A 520 20.05 -20.56 -0.09
N TRP A 521 20.05 -21.71 0.57
CA TRP A 521 19.88 -21.78 2.03
C TRP A 521 21.11 -21.23 2.76
N PRO A 522 20.94 -20.43 3.83
CA PRO A 522 22.04 -19.81 4.55
C PRO A 522 22.79 -20.83 5.42
N LEU A 523 24.11 -20.89 5.24
CA LEU A 523 25.05 -21.57 6.13
C LEU A 523 25.85 -20.51 6.89
N MET A 524 25.52 -20.35 8.18
CA MET A 524 26.02 -19.26 9.01
C MET A 524 27.22 -19.74 9.86
N ILE A 525 28.39 -19.15 9.60
CA ILE A 525 29.61 -19.32 10.40
C ILE A 525 29.42 -18.50 11.68
N ASP A 526 29.02 -19.17 12.76
CA ASP A 526 28.52 -18.57 13.98
C ASP A 526 29.18 -19.17 15.25
N PRO A 527 30.48 -18.94 15.46
CA PRO A 527 31.22 -19.51 16.59
C PRO A 527 30.81 -18.96 17.97
N GLN A 528 29.99 -17.90 18.02
CA GLN A 528 29.43 -17.31 19.24
C GLN A 528 27.91 -17.60 19.42
N SER A 529 27.30 -18.36 18.51
CA SER A 529 25.87 -18.71 18.53
C SER A 529 24.92 -17.49 18.49
N GLN A 530 25.35 -16.39 17.87
CA GLN A 530 24.57 -15.17 17.71
C GLN A 530 23.44 -15.35 16.68
N ALA A 531 23.76 -15.93 15.51
CA ALA A 531 22.78 -16.24 14.47
C ALA A 531 21.80 -17.31 14.96
N ASN A 532 22.32 -18.33 15.66
CA ASN A 532 21.52 -19.40 16.24
C ASN A 532 20.42 -18.86 17.18
N LYS A 533 20.79 -17.97 18.13
CA LYS A 533 19.84 -17.31 19.03
C LYS A 533 18.85 -16.43 18.28
N TRP A 534 19.34 -15.66 17.30
CA TRP A 534 18.49 -14.79 16.49
C TRP A 534 17.42 -15.56 15.71
N ILE A 535 17.78 -16.67 15.04
CA ILE A 535 16.82 -17.50 14.30
C ILE A 535 15.79 -18.14 15.24
N LYS A 536 16.23 -18.72 16.37
CA LYS A 536 15.33 -19.30 17.38
C LYS A 536 14.30 -18.30 17.90
N ASN A 537 14.72 -17.06 18.12
CA ASN A 537 13.82 -16.00 18.57
C ASN A 537 12.93 -15.47 17.45
N SER A 538 13.46 -15.31 16.23
CA SER A 538 12.72 -14.77 15.08
C SER A 538 11.63 -15.71 14.59
N GLU A 539 11.89 -17.03 14.64
CA GLU A 539 10.97 -18.07 14.18
C GLU A 539 10.15 -18.68 15.33
N LYS A 540 10.15 -18.05 16.51
CA LYS A 540 9.49 -18.58 17.72
C LYS A 540 7.99 -18.77 17.53
N GLU A 541 7.33 -17.83 16.84
CA GLU A 541 5.90 -17.89 16.53
C GLU A 541 5.57 -18.93 15.44
N ASN A 542 6.56 -19.25 14.59
CA ASN A 542 6.43 -20.20 13.48
C ASN A 542 6.77 -21.65 13.87
N GLN A 543 6.96 -21.94 15.17
CA GLN A 543 7.26 -23.27 15.72
C GLN A 543 8.53 -23.91 15.11
N LEU A 544 9.65 -23.18 15.12
CA LEU A 544 10.94 -23.66 14.62
C LEU A 544 11.33 -25.05 15.19
N SER A 545 11.57 -26.00 14.28
CA SER A 545 12.17 -27.30 14.61
C SER A 545 13.70 -27.19 14.61
N VAL A 546 14.36 -27.70 15.64
CA VAL A 546 15.82 -27.68 15.75
C VAL A 546 16.34 -29.12 15.70
N ILE A 547 17.27 -29.40 14.80
CA ILE A 547 17.88 -30.72 14.62
C ILE A 547 19.40 -30.64 14.54
N LYS A 548 20.06 -31.78 14.82
CA LYS A 548 21.50 -31.99 14.57
C LYS A 548 21.67 -33.25 13.71
N LEU A 549 22.75 -33.31 12.93
CA LEU A 549 23.11 -34.52 12.15
C LEU A 549 23.39 -35.75 13.05
N THR A 550 23.65 -35.51 14.34
CA THR A 550 23.87 -36.56 15.34
C THR A 550 22.58 -37.18 15.89
N ASP A 551 21.42 -36.62 15.54
CA ASP A 551 20.13 -37.10 16.05
C ASP A 551 19.64 -38.28 15.21
N SER A 552 19.20 -39.36 15.85
CA SER A 552 18.85 -40.60 15.15
C SER A 552 17.65 -40.47 14.21
N ASP A 553 16.78 -39.48 14.44
CA ASP A 553 15.53 -39.27 13.69
C ASP A 553 15.50 -37.94 12.93
N TYR A 554 16.66 -37.33 12.69
CA TYR A 554 16.77 -36.01 12.05
C TYR A 554 16.10 -35.99 10.65
N MET A 555 16.25 -37.05 9.84
CA MET A 555 15.64 -37.15 8.52
C MET A 555 14.12 -37.13 8.61
N ARG A 556 13.52 -37.93 9.48
CA ARG A 556 12.06 -37.97 9.66
C ARG A 556 11.51 -36.60 10.08
N THR A 557 12.19 -35.91 10.99
CA THR A 557 11.82 -34.55 11.40
C THR A 557 11.93 -33.57 10.23
N LEU A 558 12.96 -33.69 9.39
CA LEU A 558 13.14 -32.90 8.18
C LEU A 558 12.01 -33.14 7.17
N GLU A 559 11.64 -34.39 6.90
CA GLU A 559 10.55 -34.75 6.00
C GLU A 559 9.23 -34.10 6.44
N ASN A 560 8.90 -34.21 7.73
CA ASN A 560 7.70 -33.59 8.30
C ASN A 560 7.73 -32.05 8.15
N CYS A 561 8.86 -31.42 8.44
CA CYS A 561 8.98 -29.97 8.34
C CYS A 561 8.81 -29.49 6.89
N ILE A 562 9.34 -30.22 5.91
CA ILE A 562 9.16 -29.92 4.48
C ILE A 562 7.69 -30.05 4.06
N GLN A 563 7.03 -31.12 4.50
CA GLN A 563 5.63 -31.38 4.18
C GLN A 563 4.69 -30.32 4.76
N PHE A 564 4.88 -29.96 6.03
CA PHE A 564 4.00 -29.02 6.73
C PHE A 564 4.45 -27.55 6.63
N GLY A 565 5.59 -27.27 6.01
CA GLY A 565 6.11 -25.90 5.88
C GLY A 565 6.70 -25.32 7.16
N THR A 566 7.01 -26.15 8.15
CA THR A 566 7.59 -25.71 9.43
C THR A 566 9.06 -25.30 9.24
N PRO A 567 9.49 -24.12 9.72
CA PRO A 567 10.90 -23.73 9.67
C PRO A 567 11.79 -24.72 10.41
N LEU A 568 13.00 -24.96 9.89
CA LEU A 568 13.95 -25.90 10.46
C LEU A 568 15.36 -25.31 10.55
N LEU A 569 16.00 -25.50 11.70
CA LEU A 569 17.38 -25.11 11.99
C LEU A 569 18.26 -26.35 12.20
N LEU A 570 19.27 -26.51 11.34
CA LEU A 570 20.33 -27.51 11.49
C LEU A 570 21.53 -26.90 12.23
N GLU A 571 21.83 -27.44 13.42
CA GLU A 571 22.93 -26.95 14.26
C GLU A 571 24.23 -27.74 14.09
N ASN A 572 25.34 -27.07 14.40
CA ASN A 572 26.68 -27.68 14.49
C ASN A 572 27.13 -28.39 13.20
N VAL A 573 26.83 -27.78 12.04
CA VAL A 573 27.28 -28.29 10.75
C VAL A 573 28.81 -28.33 10.70
N GLY A 574 29.37 -29.49 10.35
CA GLY A 574 30.81 -29.69 10.13
C GLY A 574 31.30 -29.08 8.82
N GLU A 575 32.45 -29.54 8.32
CA GLU A 575 32.95 -29.17 6.97
C GLU A 575 32.28 -30.02 5.88
N ASP A 576 31.80 -31.21 6.23
CA ASP A 576 31.07 -32.13 5.37
C ASP A 576 29.56 -32.14 5.75
N LEU A 577 28.71 -32.28 4.74
CA LEU A 577 27.26 -32.48 4.89
C LEU A 577 26.85 -33.84 4.34
N ASP A 578 25.81 -34.42 4.92
CA ASP A 578 25.22 -35.68 4.45
C ASP A 578 24.68 -35.49 3.01
N PRO A 579 25.11 -36.31 2.02
CA PRO A 579 24.63 -36.23 0.64
C PRO A 579 23.12 -36.37 0.48
N SER A 580 22.42 -36.99 1.44
CA SER A 580 20.95 -37.08 1.44
C SER A 580 20.25 -35.71 1.47
N LEU A 581 20.93 -34.66 1.93
CA LEU A 581 20.43 -33.28 1.93
C LEU A 581 20.56 -32.58 0.57
N GLU A 582 21.31 -33.15 -0.37
CA GLU A 582 21.62 -32.51 -1.66
C GLU A 582 20.37 -32.11 -2.48
N PRO A 583 19.30 -32.94 -2.58
CA PRO A 583 18.08 -32.54 -3.27
C PRO A 583 17.46 -31.27 -2.66
N LEU A 584 17.51 -31.12 -1.34
CA LEU A 584 17.00 -29.96 -0.63
C LEU A 584 17.88 -28.72 -0.83
N LEU A 585 19.20 -28.90 -0.76
CA LEU A 585 20.17 -27.80 -0.93
C LEU A 585 20.10 -27.20 -2.34
N LEU A 586 19.94 -28.06 -3.35
CA LEU A 586 19.80 -27.66 -4.75
C LEU A 586 18.35 -27.29 -5.14
N LYS A 587 17.39 -27.46 -4.22
CA LYS A 587 15.95 -27.23 -4.44
C LYS A 587 15.44 -27.99 -5.68
N GLN A 588 15.72 -29.30 -5.76
CA GLN A 588 15.31 -30.21 -6.84
C GLN A 588 13.81 -30.56 -6.74
N ILE A 589 12.96 -29.54 -6.81
CA ILE A 589 11.51 -29.64 -6.74
C ILE A 589 10.97 -30.04 -8.11
N PHE A 590 10.04 -30.99 -8.15
CA PHE A 590 9.36 -31.45 -9.37
C PHE A 590 7.86 -31.56 -9.13
N LYS A 591 7.06 -31.48 -10.20
CA LYS A 591 5.61 -31.63 -10.10
C LYS A 591 5.19 -33.09 -10.23
N GLN A 592 4.40 -33.57 -9.27
CA GLN A 592 3.77 -34.89 -9.33
C GLN A 592 2.31 -34.77 -8.90
N GLY A 593 1.38 -35.22 -9.75
CA GLY A 593 -0.06 -35.11 -9.46
C GLY A 593 -0.59 -33.67 -9.31
N GLY A 594 0.12 -32.68 -9.88
CA GLY A 594 -0.23 -31.26 -9.75
C GLY A 594 0.32 -30.55 -8.51
N MET A 595 0.90 -31.31 -7.58
CA MET A 595 1.57 -30.79 -6.38
C MET A 595 3.08 -30.68 -6.63
N ASP A 596 3.73 -29.70 -6.00
CA ASP A 596 5.18 -29.60 -5.95
C ASP A 596 5.69 -30.64 -4.95
N CYS A 597 6.63 -31.47 -5.36
CA CYS A 597 7.21 -32.55 -4.55
C CYS A 597 8.74 -32.48 -4.59
N ILE A 598 9.38 -33.03 -3.57
CA ILE A 598 10.82 -33.20 -3.50
C ILE A 598 11.15 -34.64 -3.11
N ARG A 599 12.25 -35.19 -3.64
CA ARG A 599 12.72 -36.52 -3.30
C ARG A 599 13.90 -36.43 -2.36
N LEU A 600 13.77 -36.96 -1.14
CA LEU A 600 14.86 -37.08 -0.17
C LEU A 600 15.20 -38.55 0.02
N GLY A 601 16.37 -38.97 -0.48
CA GLY A 601 16.71 -40.39 -0.56
C GLY A 601 15.71 -41.18 -1.41
N GLU A 602 14.96 -42.07 -0.77
CA GLU A 602 13.94 -42.90 -1.42
C GLU A 602 12.51 -42.36 -1.26
N THR A 603 12.29 -41.44 -0.33
CA THR A 603 10.95 -40.90 -0.04
C THR A 603 10.64 -39.71 -0.96
N THR A 604 9.39 -39.65 -1.44
CA THR A 604 8.87 -38.50 -2.17
C THR A 604 7.89 -37.77 -1.26
N ILE A 605 8.15 -36.49 -1.03
CA ILE A 605 7.49 -35.68 -0.02
C ILE A 605 6.86 -34.48 -0.73
N GLU A 606 5.64 -34.14 -0.35
CA GLU A 606 4.99 -32.90 -0.80
C GLU A 606 5.79 -31.71 -0.28
N TYR A 607 6.08 -30.75 -1.16
CA TYR A 607 6.91 -29.60 -0.85
C TYR A 607 6.03 -28.38 -0.54
N SER A 608 6.10 -27.89 0.70
CA SER A 608 5.48 -26.62 1.07
C SER A 608 6.36 -25.42 0.68
N SER A 609 5.77 -24.41 0.04
CA SER A 609 6.45 -23.13 -0.26
C SER A 609 6.83 -22.31 0.97
N ASP A 610 6.20 -22.60 2.12
CA ASP A 610 6.42 -21.89 3.37
C ASP A 610 7.63 -22.41 4.14
N PHE A 611 8.13 -23.61 3.78
CA PHE A 611 9.29 -24.20 4.41
C PHE A 611 10.52 -23.28 4.33
N ARG A 612 11.23 -23.16 5.45
CA ARG A 612 12.49 -22.41 5.58
C ARG A 612 13.55 -23.28 6.23
N PHE A 613 14.75 -23.28 5.67
CA PHE A 613 15.88 -24.09 6.16
C PHE A 613 17.07 -23.20 6.50
N TYR A 614 17.58 -23.34 7.72
CA TYR A 614 18.71 -22.58 8.26
C TYR A 614 19.79 -23.54 8.73
N MET A 615 21.06 -23.18 8.53
CA MET A 615 22.20 -23.97 9.01
C MET A 615 23.17 -23.09 9.79
N THR A 616 23.71 -23.61 10.89
CA THR A 616 24.73 -22.93 11.71
C THR A 616 25.92 -23.83 11.96
N THR A 617 27.13 -23.25 11.97
CA THR A 617 28.36 -23.94 12.39
C THR A 617 29.05 -23.17 13.50
N LYS A 618 29.61 -23.90 14.48
CA LYS A 618 30.43 -23.32 15.57
C LYS A 618 31.92 -23.21 15.19
N LEU A 619 32.31 -23.73 14.03
CA LEU A 619 33.69 -23.65 13.56
C LEU A 619 34.08 -22.20 13.28
N ARG A 620 35.21 -21.73 13.82
CA ARG A 620 35.66 -20.33 13.67
C ARG A 620 36.20 -20.04 12.27
N ASN A 621 36.86 -21.02 11.66
CA ASN A 621 37.47 -20.91 10.34
C ASN A 621 37.31 -22.23 9.56
N PRO A 622 36.06 -22.63 9.22
CA PRO A 622 35.82 -23.85 8.47
C PRO A 622 36.32 -23.71 7.03
N HIS A 623 36.83 -24.80 6.47
CA HIS A 623 37.20 -24.90 5.07
C HIS A 623 36.15 -25.67 4.28
N TYR A 624 35.11 -24.97 3.84
CA TYR A 624 34.11 -25.53 2.94
C TYR A 624 34.64 -25.67 1.52
N LEU A 625 34.66 -26.90 0.99
CA LEU A 625 35.06 -27.18 -0.38
C LEU A 625 34.12 -26.48 -1.40
N PRO A 626 34.61 -26.22 -2.63
CA PRO A 626 33.81 -25.54 -3.67
C PRO A 626 32.46 -26.21 -3.93
N GLU A 627 32.40 -27.54 -3.83
CA GLU A 627 31.17 -28.29 -4.04
C GLU A 627 30.06 -27.84 -3.08
N LEU A 628 30.35 -27.79 -1.77
CA LEU A 628 29.39 -27.33 -0.76
C LEU A 628 29.17 -25.82 -0.85
N ALA A 629 30.23 -25.02 -1.03
CA ALA A 629 30.14 -23.56 -1.10
C ALA A 629 29.26 -23.04 -2.27
N THR A 630 29.04 -23.85 -3.31
CA THR A 630 28.10 -23.50 -4.39
C THR A 630 26.65 -23.82 -4.09
N LYS A 631 26.39 -24.83 -3.26
CA LYS A 631 25.03 -25.30 -2.91
C LYS A 631 24.36 -24.39 -1.87
N VAL A 632 25.13 -23.70 -1.03
CA VAL A 632 24.65 -22.89 0.09
C VAL A 632 25.01 -21.41 -0.07
N SER A 633 24.32 -20.54 0.67
CA SER A 633 24.72 -19.14 0.87
C SER A 633 25.61 -19.05 2.11
N LEU A 634 26.93 -19.02 1.91
CA LEU A 634 27.88 -18.99 3.03
C LEU A 634 27.93 -17.59 3.65
N LEU A 635 27.62 -17.49 4.94
CA LEU A 635 27.53 -16.22 5.65
C LEU A 635 28.44 -16.20 6.88
N ASN A 636 29.29 -15.17 6.97
CA ASN A 636 30.08 -14.92 8.16
C ASN A 636 29.25 -14.17 9.20
N PHE A 637 28.86 -14.86 10.28
CA PHE A 637 28.10 -14.32 11.41
C PHE A 637 28.96 -14.12 12.66
N MET A 638 30.28 -14.12 12.51
CA MET A 638 31.17 -13.78 13.62
C MET A 638 30.88 -12.36 14.11
N ILE A 639 30.73 -12.24 15.42
CA ILE A 639 30.47 -10.96 16.07
C ILE A 639 31.59 -9.97 15.76
N THR A 640 31.22 -8.74 15.42
CA THR A 640 32.17 -7.65 15.12
C THR A 640 32.49 -6.86 16.39
N PRO A 641 33.61 -6.11 16.44
CA PRO A 641 33.89 -5.19 17.54
C PRO A 641 32.77 -4.19 17.81
N GLU A 642 32.17 -3.65 16.74
CA GLU A 642 31.04 -2.72 16.80
C GLU A 642 29.75 -3.40 17.29
N GLY A 643 29.43 -4.58 16.78
CA GLY A 643 28.25 -5.34 17.20
C GLY A 643 28.32 -5.77 18.67
N LEU A 644 29.49 -6.20 19.16
CA LEU A 644 29.70 -6.50 20.57
C LEU A 644 29.67 -5.22 21.44
N GLU A 645 30.23 -4.12 20.96
CA GLU A 645 30.15 -2.83 21.66
C GLU A 645 28.68 -2.42 21.89
N ASP A 646 27.84 -2.48 20.86
CA ASP A 646 26.42 -2.14 20.97
C ASP A 646 25.67 -3.09 21.92
N GLN A 647 25.99 -4.38 21.91
CA GLN A 647 25.44 -5.37 22.83
C GLN A 647 25.82 -5.07 24.29
N LEU A 648 27.11 -4.82 24.56
CA LEU A 648 27.61 -4.51 25.90
C LEU A 648 27.08 -3.15 26.40
N LEU A 649 26.85 -2.21 25.49
CA LEU A 649 26.22 -0.92 25.79
C LEU A 649 24.77 -1.12 26.26
N GLY A 650 24.00 -1.97 25.57
CA GLY A 650 22.66 -2.34 26.02
C GLY A 650 22.66 -2.98 27.41
N ILE A 651 23.61 -3.89 27.66
CA ILE A 651 23.71 -4.59 28.96
C ILE A 651 24.06 -3.63 30.11
N VAL A 652 25.05 -2.75 29.93
CA VAL A 652 25.44 -1.82 31.00
C VAL A 652 24.36 -0.80 31.31
N VAL A 653 23.65 -0.31 30.28
CA VAL A 653 22.53 0.64 30.47
C VAL A 653 21.37 -0.06 31.16
N ALA A 654 21.01 -1.28 30.74
CA ALA A 654 19.97 -2.07 31.41
C ALA A 654 20.28 -2.36 32.90
N LYS A 655 21.56 -2.47 33.28
CA LYS A 655 21.98 -2.72 34.67
C LYS A 655 22.17 -1.45 35.50
N GLU A 656 22.62 -0.34 34.90
CA GLU A 656 22.86 0.93 35.62
C GLU A 656 21.65 1.87 35.63
N ARG A 657 20.82 1.80 34.58
CA ARG A 657 19.65 2.65 34.32
C ARG A 657 18.50 1.81 33.73
N PRO A 658 17.98 0.81 34.46
CA PRO A 658 16.88 -0.03 33.98
C PRO A 658 15.67 0.80 33.54
N GLU A 659 15.37 1.90 34.23
CA GLU A 659 14.29 2.83 33.90
C GLU A 659 14.41 3.42 32.49
N LEU A 660 15.63 3.76 32.04
CA LEU A 660 15.87 4.31 30.71
C LEU A 660 15.72 3.24 29.62
N GLU A 661 16.10 1.99 29.90
CA GLU A 661 16.00 0.90 28.93
C GLU A 661 14.54 0.43 28.78
N GLU A 662 13.76 0.41 29.87
CA GLU A 662 12.31 0.16 29.83
C GLU A 662 11.58 1.26 29.04
N GLU A 663 11.87 2.53 29.32
CA GLU A 663 11.29 3.67 28.58
C GLU A 663 11.67 3.63 27.09
N ARG A 664 12.94 3.29 26.78
CA ARG A 664 13.41 3.10 25.41
C ARG A 664 12.61 2.01 24.69
N ASN A 665 12.46 0.84 25.31
CA ASN A 665 11.74 -0.28 24.70
C ASN A 665 10.26 0.06 24.47
N ALA A 666 9.62 0.73 25.44
CA ALA A 666 8.25 1.22 25.29
C ALA A 666 8.12 2.22 24.13
N LEU A 667 9.04 3.18 24.01
CA LEU A 667 9.06 4.16 22.93
C LEU A 667 9.34 3.53 21.57
N ILE A 668 10.19 2.50 21.49
CA ILE A 668 10.46 1.77 20.25
C ILE A 668 9.18 1.08 19.77
N LEU A 669 8.47 0.37 20.65
CA LEU A 669 7.20 -0.28 20.32
C LEU A 669 6.13 0.75 19.91
N GLN A 670 6.02 1.85 20.67
CA GLN A 670 5.09 2.93 20.37
C GLN A 670 5.41 3.59 19.01
N SER A 671 6.69 3.87 18.72
CA SER A 671 7.09 4.45 17.45
C SER A 671 6.84 3.50 16.27
N ALA A 672 7.08 2.20 16.44
CA ALA A 672 6.76 1.21 15.41
C ALA A 672 5.24 1.15 15.14
N ALA A 673 4.42 1.16 16.19
CA ALA A 673 2.96 1.21 16.09
C ALA A 673 2.49 2.50 15.40
N ASN A 674 3.02 3.66 15.80
CA ASN A 674 2.69 4.95 15.19
C ASN A 674 3.05 4.99 13.70
N LYS A 675 4.24 4.51 13.31
CA LYS A 675 4.66 4.45 11.90
C LYS A 675 3.78 3.52 11.08
N LYS A 676 3.38 2.37 11.65
CA LYS A 676 2.43 1.44 11.02
C LYS A 676 1.07 2.11 10.82
N GLN A 677 0.51 2.74 11.86
CA GLN A 677 -0.76 3.44 11.77
C GLN A 677 -0.73 4.61 10.76
N LEU A 678 0.35 5.40 10.72
CA LEU A 678 0.51 6.46 9.71
C LEU A 678 0.47 5.90 8.29
N LYS A 679 1.13 4.76 8.05
CA LYS A 679 1.11 4.09 6.75
C LYS A 679 -0.27 3.54 6.40
N GLU A 680 -0.96 2.91 7.36
CA GLU A 680 -2.33 2.39 7.16
C GLU A 680 -3.33 3.51 6.86
N ILE A 681 -3.23 4.64 7.55
CA ILE A 681 -4.06 5.82 7.29
C ILE A 681 -3.75 6.41 5.91
N GLU A 682 -2.49 6.50 5.55
CA GLU A 682 -2.06 6.94 4.21
C GLU A 682 -2.59 6.02 3.11
N ASP A 683 -2.44 4.70 3.27
CA ASP A 683 -2.97 3.70 2.33
C ASP A 683 -4.49 3.83 2.22
N LYS A 684 -5.21 4.04 3.33
CA LYS A 684 -6.67 4.28 3.34
C LYS A 684 -7.07 5.56 2.60
N ILE A 685 -6.31 6.65 2.76
CA ILE A 685 -6.54 7.90 2.03
C ILE A 685 -6.38 7.66 0.52
N LEU A 686 -5.29 7.03 0.11
CA LEU A 686 -5.00 6.76 -1.30
C LEU A 686 -6.00 5.78 -1.91
N GLU A 687 -6.41 4.76 -1.16
CA GLU A 687 -7.43 3.79 -1.57
C GLU A 687 -8.78 4.49 -1.80
N THR A 688 -9.21 5.36 -0.86
CA THR A 688 -10.45 6.13 -0.98
C THR A 688 -10.44 7.06 -2.20
N LEU A 689 -9.29 7.71 -2.49
CA LEU A 689 -9.10 8.53 -3.70
C LEU A 689 -9.11 7.70 -5.00
N GLN A 690 -8.70 6.43 -4.93
CA GLN A 690 -8.60 5.55 -6.09
C GLN A 690 -9.91 4.81 -6.37
N SER A 691 -10.66 4.41 -5.34
CA SER A 691 -11.93 3.70 -5.44
C SER A 691 -13.11 4.60 -5.81
N SER A 692 -12.95 5.92 -5.66
CA SER A 692 -13.97 6.89 -6.07
C SER A 692 -14.00 6.99 -7.61
N GLU A 693 -14.99 6.30 -8.19
CA GLU A 693 -15.33 6.36 -9.61
C GLU A 693 -15.99 7.71 -9.93
N GLY A 694 -15.52 8.40 -10.97
CA GLY A 694 -16.04 9.71 -11.36
C GLY A 694 -15.48 10.88 -10.53
N ASN A 695 -16.34 11.88 -10.26
CA ASN A 695 -15.97 13.10 -9.55
C ASN A 695 -16.05 12.90 -8.03
N ILE A 696 -14.91 12.97 -7.35
CA ILE A 696 -14.84 12.78 -5.90
C ILE A 696 -15.67 13.80 -5.10
N LEU A 697 -15.98 14.95 -5.70
CA LEU A 697 -16.81 15.99 -5.07
C LEU A 697 -18.28 15.57 -4.93
N GLU A 698 -18.69 14.52 -5.62
CA GLU A 698 -20.05 13.96 -5.54
C GLU A 698 -20.19 12.92 -4.42
N ASP A 699 -19.08 12.30 -3.99
CA ASP A 699 -19.06 11.29 -2.93
C ASP A 699 -18.83 11.91 -1.55
N GLU A 700 -19.92 12.16 -0.84
CA GLU A 700 -19.87 12.69 0.53
C GLU A 700 -19.19 11.74 1.52
N SER A 701 -19.33 10.43 1.32
CA SER A 701 -18.76 9.42 2.21
C SER A 701 -17.23 9.41 2.11
N ALA A 702 -16.68 9.53 0.89
CA ALA A 702 -15.26 9.64 0.65
C ALA A 702 -14.66 10.87 1.36
N ILE A 703 -15.32 12.02 1.29
CA ILE A 703 -14.83 13.26 1.92
C ILE A 703 -14.81 13.14 3.45
N GLN A 704 -15.83 12.56 4.07
CA GLN A 704 -15.85 12.33 5.52
C GLN A 704 -14.76 11.34 5.98
N ILE A 705 -14.51 10.29 5.20
CA ILE A 705 -13.41 9.34 5.46
C ILE A 705 -12.06 10.05 5.36
N LEU A 706 -11.86 10.89 4.35
CA LEU A 706 -10.61 11.63 4.14
C LEU A 706 -10.35 12.65 5.27
N ASP A 707 -11.37 13.38 5.71
CA ASP A 707 -11.24 14.35 6.80
C ASP A 707 -10.91 13.67 8.14
N SER A 708 -11.63 12.60 8.48
CA SER A 708 -11.35 11.82 9.70
C SER A 708 -9.96 11.15 9.67
N ALA A 709 -9.55 10.60 8.54
CA ALA A 709 -8.21 10.04 8.34
C ALA A 709 -7.11 11.12 8.50
N LYS A 710 -7.35 12.33 8.00
CA LYS A 710 -6.39 13.44 8.11
C LYS A 710 -6.22 13.93 9.54
N ILE A 711 -7.31 14.08 10.30
CA ILE A 711 -7.26 14.48 11.72
C ILE A 711 -6.42 13.46 12.51
N MET A 712 -6.70 12.17 12.32
CA MET A 712 -5.98 11.08 12.98
C MET A 712 -4.50 11.04 12.58
N SER A 713 -4.18 11.21 11.29
CA SER A 713 -2.80 11.30 10.79
C SER A 713 -2.02 12.43 11.47
N ASN A 714 -2.62 13.63 11.57
CA ASN A 714 -1.99 14.78 12.23
C ASN A 714 -1.73 14.53 13.74
N GLU A 715 -2.64 13.84 14.42
CA GLU A 715 -2.47 13.50 15.85
C GLU A 715 -1.32 12.49 16.03
N ILE A 716 -1.29 11.42 15.23
CA ILE A 716 -0.24 10.40 15.31
C ILE A 716 1.11 10.98 14.88
N ALA A 717 1.15 11.87 13.89
CA ALA A 717 2.37 12.56 13.48
C ALA A 717 2.94 13.41 14.63
N LYS A 718 2.10 14.13 15.39
CA LYS A 718 2.53 14.85 16.60
C LYS A 718 3.07 13.90 17.67
N LYS A 719 2.38 12.78 17.95
CA LYS A 719 2.85 11.76 18.89
C LYS A 719 4.19 11.16 18.46
N GLN A 720 4.36 10.91 17.17
CA GLN A 720 5.59 10.39 16.59
C GLN A 720 6.76 11.39 16.72
N GLN A 721 6.53 12.68 16.47
CA GLN A 721 7.56 13.71 16.68
C GLN A 721 7.99 13.83 18.14
N ILE A 722 7.06 13.68 19.09
CA ILE A 722 7.40 13.66 20.52
C ILE A 722 8.23 12.42 20.84
N ALA A 723 7.79 11.24 20.39
CA ALA A 723 8.53 10.00 20.58
C ALA A 723 9.95 10.07 20.02
N GLU A 724 10.15 10.64 18.83
CA GLU A 724 11.49 10.82 18.21
C GLU A 724 12.38 11.76 19.03
N LYS A 725 11.85 12.87 19.54
CA LYS A 725 12.61 13.79 20.41
C LYS A 725 12.99 13.13 21.73
N THR A 726 12.11 12.31 22.31
CA THR A 726 12.39 11.57 23.54
C THR A 726 13.42 10.47 23.28
N GLU A 727 13.30 9.74 22.17
CA GLU A 727 14.26 8.72 21.73
C GLU A 727 15.67 9.31 21.59
N LEU A 728 15.80 10.50 21.00
CA LEU A 728 17.09 11.21 20.90
C LEU A 728 17.70 11.55 22.26
N LYS A 729 16.89 12.02 23.22
CA LYS A 729 17.38 12.31 24.58
C LYS A 729 17.84 11.05 25.32
N ILE A 730 17.10 9.95 25.16
CA ILE A 730 17.47 8.66 25.74
C ILE A 730 18.74 8.14 25.08
N ALA A 731 18.87 8.26 23.76
CA ALA A 731 20.08 7.89 23.03
C ALA A 731 21.29 8.68 23.54
N GLU A 732 21.18 10.00 23.71
CA GLU A 732 22.25 10.84 24.24
C GLU A 732 22.70 10.40 25.65
N SER A 733 21.76 10.07 26.53
CA SER A 733 22.07 9.53 27.86
C SER A 733 22.77 8.16 27.78
N ARG A 734 22.33 7.30 26.86
CA ARG A 734 22.92 5.97 26.60
C ARG A 734 24.35 6.10 26.08
N GLU A 735 24.62 7.04 25.20
CA GLU A 735 25.95 7.30 24.64
C GLU A 735 27.00 7.62 25.70
N GLY A 736 26.60 8.18 26.86
CA GLY A 736 27.48 8.36 28.00
C GLY A 736 28.14 7.08 28.50
N TYR A 737 27.53 5.91 28.29
CA TYR A 737 28.07 4.60 28.66
C TYR A 737 28.83 3.89 27.52
N ARG A 738 28.85 4.43 26.30
CA ARG A 738 29.58 3.82 25.17
C ARG A 738 31.09 3.62 25.45
N PRO A 739 31.80 4.51 26.17
CA PRO A 739 33.23 4.31 26.42
C PRO A 739 33.58 2.99 27.14
N ILE A 740 32.79 2.57 28.14
CA ILE A 740 33.00 1.27 28.83
C ILE A 740 32.67 0.10 27.91
N ALA A 741 31.62 0.22 27.10
CA ALA A 741 31.25 -0.83 26.14
C ALA A 741 32.35 -1.05 25.08
N LYS A 742 32.91 0.04 24.55
CA LYS A 742 34.04 0.02 23.62
C LYS A 742 35.29 -0.58 24.26
N HIS A 743 35.61 -0.15 25.49
CA HIS A 743 36.73 -0.71 26.26
C HIS A 743 36.59 -2.22 26.43
N SER A 744 35.41 -2.67 26.86
CA SER A 744 35.11 -4.10 27.06
C SER A 744 35.11 -4.90 25.75
N SER A 745 34.66 -4.33 24.63
CA SER A 745 34.76 -4.98 23.32
C SER A 745 36.22 -5.28 22.96
N VAL A 746 37.12 -4.31 23.15
CA VAL A 746 38.58 -4.51 22.92
C VAL A 746 39.14 -5.63 23.80
N LEU A 747 38.71 -5.70 25.07
CA LEU A 747 39.11 -6.77 25.98
C LEU A 747 38.69 -8.16 25.47
N PHE A 748 37.45 -8.30 24.99
CA PHE A 748 36.95 -9.56 24.44
C PHE A 748 37.76 -10.03 23.22
N PHE A 749 38.00 -9.15 22.25
CA PHE A 749 38.78 -9.53 21.07
C PHE A 749 40.24 -9.82 21.41
N SER A 750 40.80 -9.17 22.44
CA SER A 750 42.14 -9.47 22.94
C SER A 750 42.26 -10.90 23.48
N ILE A 751 41.23 -11.41 24.17
CA ILE A 751 41.22 -12.80 24.67
C ILE A 751 40.83 -13.81 23.58
N ALA A 752 39.99 -13.41 22.62
CA ALA A 752 39.57 -14.28 21.53
C ALA A 752 40.74 -14.67 20.60
N ASP A 753 41.73 -13.81 20.48
CA ASP A 753 42.93 -14.05 19.67
C ASP A 753 43.98 -14.92 20.37
N LEU A 754 43.83 -15.20 21.67
CA LEU A 754 44.73 -16.12 22.40
C LEU A 754 44.66 -17.56 21.88
N ALA A 755 43.55 -17.95 21.24
CA ALA A 755 43.42 -19.24 20.58
C ALA A 755 44.45 -19.47 19.45
N ASN A 756 45.07 -18.39 18.93
CA ASN A 756 46.16 -18.48 17.96
C ASN A 756 47.50 -18.87 18.60
N ILE A 757 47.63 -18.73 19.92
CA ILE A 757 48.82 -19.12 20.70
C ILE A 757 48.69 -20.59 21.12
N ASP A 758 47.59 -20.93 21.79
CA ASP A 758 47.27 -22.31 22.18
C ASP A 758 45.78 -22.59 21.92
N PRO A 759 45.43 -23.71 21.26
CA PRO A 759 44.04 -24.08 21.00
C PRO A 759 43.15 -24.21 22.25
N MET A 760 43.73 -24.39 23.44
CA MET A 760 42.99 -24.43 24.72
C MET A 760 42.54 -23.06 25.21
N TYR A 761 43.10 -21.96 24.68
CA TYR A 761 42.79 -20.58 25.09
C TYR A 761 41.54 -20.06 24.40
N GLN A 762 40.41 -20.71 24.68
CA GLN A 762 39.11 -20.36 24.13
C GLN A 762 38.13 -20.06 25.26
N TYR A 763 37.38 -18.97 25.07
CA TYR A 763 36.40 -18.50 26.04
C TYR A 763 35.05 -18.29 25.35
N ALA A 764 33.96 -18.72 26.00
CA ALA A 764 32.63 -18.41 25.51
C ALA A 764 32.30 -16.92 25.67
N LEU A 765 31.58 -16.37 24.70
CA LEU A 765 31.02 -15.02 24.81
C LEU A 765 30.07 -14.89 26.01
N ASN A 766 29.28 -15.93 26.29
CA ASN A 766 28.36 -15.94 27.42
C ASN A 766 29.09 -15.81 28.77
N TRP A 767 30.22 -16.50 28.93
CA TRP A 767 31.07 -16.38 30.11
C TRP A 767 31.61 -14.95 30.27
N PHE A 768 32.12 -14.35 29.18
CA PHE A 768 32.60 -12.97 29.19
C PHE A 768 31.50 -11.97 29.57
N VAL A 769 30.30 -12.14 29.01
CA VAL A 769 29.13 -11.30 29.33
C VAL A 769 28.71 -11.45 30.79
N ASN A 770 28.69 -12.67 31.33
CA ASN A 770 28.40 -12.89 32.76
C ASN A 770 29.45 -12.23 33.66
N LEU A 771 30.73 -12.34 33.29
CA LEU A 771 31.81 -11.66 34.03
C LEU A 771 31.67 -10.13 33.99
N TYR A 772 31.22 -9.59 32.85
CA TYR A 772 30.91 -8.16 32.70
C TYR A 772 29.75 -7.72 33.58
N ILE A 773 28.65 -8.49 33.60
CA ILE A 773 27.48 -8.24 34.46
C ILE A 773 27.87 -8.25 35.94
N ASN A 774 28.61 -9.26 36.39
CA ASN A 774 29.08 -9.35 37.78
C ASN A 774 29.99 -8.17 38.12
N SER A 775 30.89 -7.79 37.21
CA SER A 775 31.78 -6.63 37.39
C SER A 775 31.02 -5.30 37.48
N ILE A 776 29.88 -5.16 36.81
CA ILE A 776 29.00 -3.99 36.98
C ILE A 776 28.41 -3.97 38.39
N GLN A 777 28.03 -5.12 38.94
CA GLN A 777 27.47 -5.23 40.28
C GLN A 777 28.51 -4.98 41.37
N ASP A 778 29.67 -5.61 41.28
CA ASP A 778 30.70 -5.68 42.33
C ASP A 778 31.63 -4.44 42.37
N SER A 779 31.65 -3.64 41.30
CA SER A 779 32.47 -2.43 41.23
C SER A 779 31.90 -1.28 42.06
N ASN A 780 32.79 -0.40 42.54
CA ASN A 780 32.43 0.79 43.32
C ASN A 780 31.39 1.67 42.61
N LYS A 781 30.29 1.98 43.29
CA LYS A 781 29.21 2.84 42.76
C LYS A 781 29.58 4.32 42.84
N SER A 782 29.10 5.13 41.89
CA SER A 782 29.25 6.59 41.91
C SER A 782 28.10 7.27 41.17
N LYS A 783 27.66 8.43 41.67
CA LYS A 783 26.66 9.28 40.98
C LYS A 783 27.26 10.07 39.81
N ILE A 784 28.59 10.27 39.81
CA ILE A 784 29.30 10.97 38.74
C ILE A 784 29.68 9.94 37.68
N LEU A 785 29.12 10.08 36.47
CA LEU A 785 29.28 9.13 35.38
C LEU A 785 30.76 8.85 35.07
N GLU A 786 31.60 9.87 34.93
CA GLU A 786 33.03 9.70 34.65
C GLU A 786 33.75 8.84 35.69
N LYS A 787 33.48 9.08 36.99
CA LYS A 787 34.05 8.27 38.07
C LYS A 787 33.52 6.84 38.04
N ARG A 788 32.22 6.66 37.75
CA ARG A 788 31.60 5.35 37.61
C ARG A 788 32.22 4.54 36.47
N LEU A 789 32.40 5.16 35.30
CA LEU A 789 33.05 4.54 34.13
C LEU A 789 34.48 4.10 34.44
N ARG A 790 35.24 4.94 35.16
CA ARG A 790 36.60 4.57 35.60
C ARG A 790 36.59 3.34 36.51
N TYR A 791 35.71 3.30 37.52
CA TYR A 791 35.61 2.15 38.41
C TYR A 791 35.18 0.87 37.68
N LEU A 792 34.27 0.98 36.71
CA LEU A 792 33.87 -0.14 35.85
C LEU A 792 35.06 -0.65 35.02
N ASN A 793 35.78 0.26 34.34
CA ASN A 793 36.97 -0.09 33.56
C ASN A 793 38.03 -0.79 34.42
N ASP A 794 38.40 -0.18 35.55
CA ASP A 794 39.49 -0.67 36.41
C ASP A 794 39.15 -2.03 37.02
N HIS A 795 37.91 -2.22 37.49
CA HIS A 795 37.46 -3.48 38.07
C HIS A 795 37.33 -4.57 37.00
N PHE A 796 36.63 -4.31 35.89
CA PHE A 796 36.40 -5.32 34.86
C PHE A 796 37.70 -5.77 34.19
N THR A 797 38.61 -4.83 33.87
CA THR A 797 39.91 -5.17 33.26
C THR A 797 40.72 -6.09 34.16
N TYR A 798 40.77 -5.80 35.46
CA TYR A 798 41.53 -6.62 36.40
C TYR A 798 40.86 -7.96 36.71
N ASN A 799 39.52 -7.98 36.81
CA ASN A 799 38.76 -9.20 37.02
C ASN A 799 38.92 -10.16 35.83
N LEU A 800 38.82 -9.64 34.60
CA LEU A 800 39.09 -10.40 33.39
C LEU A 800 40.53 -10.92 33.36
N TYR A 801 41.51 -10.06 33.63
CA TYR A 801 42.91 -10.44 33.69
C TYR A 801 43.15 -11.61 34.66
N CYS A 802 42.60 -11.51 35.88
CA CYS A 802 42.75 -12.55 36.89
C CYS A 802 42.18 -13.89 36.43
N ASN A 803 40.97 -13.90 35.85
CA ASN A 803 40.33 -15.13 35.40
C ASN A 803 41.04 -15.75 34.20
N VAL A 804 41.45 -14.94 33.22
CA VAL A 804 42.22 -15.41 32.06
C VAL A 804 43.55 -16.00 32.52
N CYS A 805 44.30 -15.32 33.40
CA CYS A 805 45.60 -15.80 33.87
C CYS A 805 45.54 -17.15 34.60
N ARG A 806 44.40 -17.54 35.21
CA ARG A 806 44.21 -18.89 35.80
C ARG A 806 44.19 -20.01 34.75
N SER A 807 43.88 -19.64 33.51
CA SER A 807 43.75 -20.53 32.36
C SER A 807 44.89 -20.41 31.34
N LEU A 808 45.93 -19.63 31.66
CA LEU A 808 47.16 -19.48 30.84
C LEU A 808 48.37 -20.14 31.51
N PHE A 809 49.31 -20.63 30.69
CA PHE A 809 50.61 -21.13 31.17
C PHE A 809 51.46 -19.96 31.63
N GLU A 810 52.38 -20.17 32.59
CA GLU A 810 53.23 -19.09 33.12
C GLU A 810 53.96 -18.31 32.02
N LYS A 811 54.46 -19.04 31.01
CA LYS A 811 55.18 -18.46 29.85
C LYS A 811 54.34 -17.46 29.05
N ASP A 812 53.02 -17.59 29.05
CA ASP A 812 52.10 -16.81 28.20
C ASP A 812 51.43 -15.64 28.96
N LYS A 813 51.52 -15.60 30.29
CA LYS A 813 50.88 -14.55 31.12
C LYS A 813 51.43 -13.15 30.84
N LEU A 814 52.76 -13.00 30.73
CA LEU A 814 53.38 -11.71 30.40
C LEU A 814 53.03 -11.27 28.98
N LEU A 815 53.01 -12.22 28.04
CA LEU A 815 52.60 -11.96 26.65
C LEU A 815 51.14 -11.47 26.60
N PHE A 816 50.22 -12.13 27.31
CA PHE A 816 48.84 -11.67 27.41
C PHE A 816 48.75 -10.25 27.99
N SER A 817 49.49 -9.97 29.06
CA SER A 817 49.52 -8.64 29.70
C SER A 817 50.00 -7.56 28.72
N PHE A 818 51.01 -7.88 27.91
CA PHE A 818 51.52 -6.99 26.87
C PHE A 818 50.53 -6.78 25.72
N LEU A 819 49.90 -7.85 25.23
CA LEU A 819 48.86 -7.78 24.19
C LEU A 819 47.67 -6.95 24.65
N LEU A 820 47.19 -7.20 25.89
CA LEU A 820 46.11 -6.45 26.52
C LEU A 820 46.44 -4.96 26.58
N CYS A 821 47.65 -4.62 27.05
CA CYS A 821 48.13 -3.23 27.11
C CYS A 821 48.17 -2.58 25.72
N CYS A 822 48.80 -3.24 24.74
CA CYS A 822 48.94 -2.70 23.40
C CYS A 822 47.58 -2.52 22.71
N ASN A 823 46.67 -3.48 22.82
CA ASN A 823 45.33 -3.40 22.22
C ASN A 823 44.51 -2.25 22.81
N LEU A 824 44.56 -2.06 24.13
CA LEU A 824 43.90 -0.92 24.79
C LEU A 824 44.48 0.43 24.34
N LEU A 825 45.81 0.53 24.24
CA LEU A 825 46.49 1.76 23.81
C LEU A 825 46.30 2.05 22.31
N MET A 826 46.25 1.01 21.46
CA MET A 826 45.89 1.13 20.05
C MET A 826 44.43 1.60 19.89
N ALA A 827 43.50 1.07 20.69
CA ALA A 827 42.11 1.52 20.69
C ALA A 827 41.95 3.00 21.10
N LYS A 828 42.81 3.48 22.01
CA LYS A 828 42.94 4.90 22.39
C LYS A 828 43.72 5.74 21.37
N LYS A 829 44.28 5.14 20.31
CA LYS A 829 45.13 5.77 19.29
C LYS A 829 46.43 6.37 19.86
N GLU A 830 46.90 5.86 20.99
CA GLU A 830 48.19 6.25 21.59
C GLU A 830 49.38 5.53 20.93
N ILE A 831 49.12 4.38 20.29
CA ILE A 831 50.11 3.60 19.54
C ILE A 831 49.75 3.62 18.05
N LYS A 832 50.75 3.87 17.20
CA LYS A 832 50.59 3.71 15.74
C LYS A 832 50.82 2.25 15.35
N TYR A 833 49.88 1.69 14.57
CA TYR A 833 49.94 0.30 14.11
C TYR A 833 51.24 -0.03 13.36
N GLN A 834 51.75 0.88 12.53
CA GLN A 834 53.01 0.69 11.81
C GLN A 834 54.22 0.53 12.74
N GLU A 835 54.27 1.30 13.83
CA GLU A 835 55.36 1.23 14.82
C GLU A 835 55.27 -0.07 15.63
N PHE A 836 54.06 -0.49 16.01
CA PHE A 836 53.82 -1.77 16.67
C PHE A 836 54.22 -2.96 15.78
N MET A 837 53.80 -2.96 14.51
CA MET A 837 54.20 -4.00 13.55
C MET A 837 55.72 -4.02 13.33
N PHE A 838 56.38 -2.85 13.36
CA PHE A 838 57.83 -2.79 13.28
C PHE A 838 58.50 -3.43 14.51
N LEU A 839 58.00 -3.19 15.73
CA LEU A 839 58.47 -3.88 16.93
C LEU A 839 58.39 -5.40 16.77
N LEU A 840 57.31 -5.92 16.19
CA LEU A 840 57.13 -7.37 16.01
C LEU A 840 57.98 -7.96 14.87
N THR A 841 58.12 -7.25 13.75
CA THR A 841 58.69 -7.82 12.52
C THR A 841 60.09 -7.34 12.16
N GLY A 842 60.49 -6.16 12.66
CA GLY A 842 61.72 -5.46 12.26
C GLY A 842 61.68 -4.83 10.86
N GLY A 843 60.49 -4.81 10.24
CA GLY A 843 60.28 -4.30 8.89
C GLY A 843 60.78 -5.23 7.79
N VAL A 844 60.25 -5.06 6.58
CA VAL A 844 60.71 -5.76 5.38
C VAL A 844 61.48 -4.74 4.53
N GLY A 845 62.79 -4.91 4.39
CA GLY A 845 63.62 -3.99 3.60
C GLY A 845 64.44 -4.69 2.54
N LEU A 846 64.70 -3.96 1.44
CA LEU A 846 65.74 -4.28 0.46
C LEU A 846 67.13 -4.15 1.11
N GLN A 847 68.18 -4.64 0.44
CA GLN A 847 69.57 -4.55 0.93
C GLN A 847 69.89 -3.14 1.42
N ASN A 848 70.45 -3.05 2.62
CA ASN A 848 70.93 -1.80 3.20
C ASN A 848 72.20 -1.36 2.48
N ASN A 849 72.20 -0.14 1.95
CA ASN A 849 73.35 0.41 1.22
C ASN A 849 74.31 1.19 2.13
N VAL A 850 74.00 1.31 3.42
CA VAL A 850 74.83 2.03 4.41
C VAL A 850 75.65 1.04 5.22
N ALA A 851 76.98 1.15 5.15
CA ALA A 851 77.89 0.30 5.90
C ALA A 851 77.69 0.47 7.42
N ASN A 852 77.82 -0.63 8.15
CA ASN A 852 77.74 -0.64 9.61
C ASN A 852 78.87 0.22 10.21
N PRO A 853 78.55 1.27 10.99
CA PRO A 853 79.56 2.16 11.58
C PRO A 853 80.32 1.52 12.75
N ALA A 854 79.84 0.37 13.27
CA ALA A 854 80.38 -0.28 14.45
C ALA A 854 80.42 -1.83 14.32
N PRO A 855 81.08 -2.37 13.28
CA PRO A 855 81.06 -3.81 12.99
C PRO A 855 81.75 -4.67 14.06
N SER A 856 82.53 -4.06 14.96
CA SER A 856 83.21 -4.76 16.05
C SER A 856 82.26 -5.29 17.13
N TRP A 857 81.09 -4.68 17.31
CA TRP A 857 80.17 -5.02 18.40
C TRP A 857 78.69 -5.02 17.97
N LEU A 858 78.30 -4.29 16.93
CA LEU A 858 76.92 -4.29 16.42
C LEU A 858 76.80 -5.29 15.26
N PRO A 859 75.90 -6.30 15.35
CA PRO A 859 75.63 -7.17 14.21
C PRO A 859 75.01 -6.42 13.04
N ASP A 860 75.36 -6.80 11.80
CA ASP A 860 74.80 -6.16 10.59
C ASP A 860 73.27 -6.26 10.53
N LYS A 861 72.68 -7.36 11.03
CA LYS A 861 71.22 -7.48 11.15
C LYS A 861 70.61 -6.38 12.02
N SER A 862 71.22 -6.08 13.17
CA SER A 862 70.77 -5.02 14.07
C SER A 862 70.94 -3.64 13.44
N TRP A 863 72.05 -3.43 12.72
CA TRP A 863 72.28 -2.21 11.95
C TRP A 863 71.22 -2.00 10.86
N ASP A 864 70.90 -3.04 10.09
CA ASP A 864 69.85 -2.99 9.08
C ASP A 864 68.49 -2.64 9.67
N GLU A 865 68.16 -3.19 10.84
CA GLU A 865 66.93 -2.83 11.55
C GLU A 865 66.94 -1.38 12.03
N ILE A 866 68.07 -0.84 12.49
CA ILE A 866 68.21 0.58 12.88
C ILE A 866 68.03 1.49 11.66
N CYS A 867 68.62 1.14 10.53
CA CYS A 867 68.45 1.88 9.28
C CYS A 867 66.97 1.90 8.85
N ARG A 868 66.30 0.75 8.86
CA ARG A 868 64.86 0.66 8.56
C ARG A 868 64.00 1.41 9.57
N ALA A 869 64.35 1.35 10.87
CA ALA A 869 63.65 2.09 11.89
C ALA A 869 63.74 3.60 11.62
N SER A 870 64.89 4.08 11.16
CA SER A 870 65.12 5.50 10.83
C SER A 870 64.25 6.03 9.68
N ASP A 871 63.68 5.16 8.84
CA ASP A 871 62.75 5.55 7.78
C ASP A 871 61.34 5.86 8.30
N LEU A 872 61.02 5.41 9.53
CA LEU A 872 59.77 5.77 10.20
C LEU A 872 59.80 7.24 10.65
N ASN A 873 58.66 7.92 10.49
CA ASN A 873 58.55 9.36 10.77
C ASN A 873 59.02 9.77 12.17
N SER A 874 58.77 8.94 13.18
CA SER A 874 59.11 9.22 14.58
C SER A 874 60.62 9.11 14.86
N PHE A 875 61.36 8.35 14.03
CA PHE A 875 62.78 8.01 14.20
C PHE A 875 63.70 8.72 13.21
N LYS A 876 63.21 9.72 12.46
CA LYS A 876 64.05 10.53 11.56
C LYS A 876 65.26 11.09 12.31
N GLY A 877 66.45 10.88 11.74
CA GLY A 877 67.74 11.25 12.33
C GLY A 877 68.43 10.14 13.13
N LEU A 878 67.79 8.98 13.31
CA LEU A 878 68.35 7.87 14.11
C LEU A 878 69.61 7.30 13.48
N ARG A 879 69.58 6.99 12.18
CA ARG A 879 70.74 6.42 11.48
C ARG A 879 71.92 7.39 11.47
N GLU A 880 71.68 8.68 11.22
CA GLU A 880 72.73 9.71 11.19
C GLU A 880 73.36 9.86 12.58
N HIS A 881 72.55 9.94 13.64
CA HIS A 881 73.05 10.05 15.02
C HIS A 881 73.84 8.80 15.46
N PHE A 882 73.45 7.62 15.00
CA PHE A 882 74.17 6.38 15.30
C PHE A 882 75.56 6.35 14.66
N ILE A 883 75.69 6.85 13.43
CA ILE A 883 76.96 6.96 12.71
C ILE A 883 77.86 8.01 13.38
N GLU A 884 77.31 9.16 13.78
CA GLU A 884 78.08 10.24 14.40
C GLU A 884 78.58 9.88 15.81
N LYS A 885 77.77 9.15 16.59
CA LYS A 885 78.04 8.89 18.01
C LYS A 885 77.89 7.42 18.44
N PRO A 886 78.63 6.48 17.82
CA PRO A 886 78.49 5.05 18.13
C PRO A 886 78.84 4.72 19.59
N ASN A 887 79.76 5.47 20.21
CA ASN A 887 80.18 5.24 21.61
C ASN A 887 79.06 5.50 22.64
N GLU A 888 78.10 6.39 22.36
CA GLU A 888 76.96 6.62 23.27
C GLU A 888 76.00 5.41 23.26
N TRP A 889 75.80 4.81 22.09
CA TRP A 889 74.99 3.60 21.92
C TRP A 889 75.68 2.33 22.44
N HIS A 890 77.01 2.26 22.35
CA HIS A 890 77.79 1.16 22.90
C HIS A 890 77.60 0.99 24.41
N LYS A 891 77.46 2.10 25.16
CA LYS A 891 77.15 2.06 26.60
C LYS A 891 75.84 1.34 26.92
N ILE A 892 74.85 1.49 26.05
CA ILE A 892 73.55 0.80 26.18
C ILE A 892 73.74 -0.66 25.79
N TYR A 893 74.45 -0.93 24.70
CA TYR A 893 74.72 -2.30 24.23
C TYR A 893 75.44 -3.15 25.29
N ASP A 894 76.46 -2.61 25.96
CA ASP A 894 77.24 -3.32 26.99
C ASP A 894 76.54 -3.42 28.35
N SER A 895 75.47 -2.65 28.56
CA SER A 895 74.76 -2.67 29.84
C SER A 895 74.15 -4.04 30.14
N ARG A 896 74.19 -4.46 31.41
CA ARG A 896 73.47 -5.66 31.88
C ARG A 896 71.96 -5.44 31.91
N GLU A 897 71.53 -4.20 32.08
CA GLU A 897 70.14 -3.75 32.19
C GLU A 897 69.87 -2.60 31.21
N PRO A 898 69.98 -2.85 29.89
CA PRO A 898 69.87 -1.80 28.86
C PRO A 898 68.50 -1.14 28.81
N HIS A 899 67.46 -1.82 29.30
CA HIS A 899 66.09 -1.30 29.40
C HIS A 899 65.93 -0.19 30.46
N SER A 900 66.88 -0.06 31.39
CA SER A 900 66.90 0.98 32.43
C SER A 900 67.87 2.12 32.11
N VAL A 901 68.66 1.99 31.02
CA VAL A 901 69.63 3.01 30.62
C VAL A 901 68.93 4.07 29.75
N PRO A 902 69.10 5.36 30.05
CA PRO A 902 68.52 6.43 29.23
C PRO A 902 69.08 6.41 27.81
N LEU A 903 68.21 6.64 26.81
CA LEU A 903 68.66 6.80 25.42
C LEU A 903 69.48 8.09 25.25
N PRO A 904 70.36 8.18 24.23
CA PRO A 904 71.09 9.40 23.94
C PRO A 904 70.17 10.55 23.55
N HIS A 905 70.54 11.79 23.91
CA HIS A 905 69.83 12.99 23.48
C HIS A 905 69.94 13.15 21.95
N PRO A 906 68.86 13.44 21.20
CA PRO A 906 67.54 13.91 21.64
C PRO A 906 66.48 12.80 21.82
N PHE A 907 66.81 11.52 21.63
CA PHE A 907 65.82 10.44 21.55
C PHE A 907 65.12 10.13 22.88
N ILE A 908 65.76 10.41 24.02
CA ILE A 908 65.15 10.25 25.35
C ILE A 908 63.92 11.14 25.54
N GLU A 909 63.97 12.38 25.06
CA GLU A 909 62.87 13.36 25.18
C GLU A 909 61.89 13.27 24.02
N LYS A 910 62.36 12.92 22.82
CA LYS A 910 61.55 12.89 21.60
C LYS A 910 60.65 11.65 21.49
N LEU A 911 61.08 10.51 22.02
CA LEU A 911 60.40 9.22 21.81
C LEU A 911 59.51 8.82 22.98
N ASN A 912 58.39 8.17 22.69
CA ASN A 912 57.56 7.54 23.70
C ASN A 912 58.11 6.15 24.12
N GLU A 913 57.58 5.57 25.19
CA GLU A 913 58.10 4.30 25.75
C GLU A 913 58.06 3.12 24.76
N LEU A 914 57.04 3.02 23.90
CA LEU A 914 57.00 1.98 22.85
C LEU A 914 58.13 2.18 21.84
N GLN A 915 58.37 3.44 21.42
CA GLN A 915 59.41 3.78 20.47
C GLN A 915 60.81 3.57 21.05
N LYS A 916 61.01 3.86 22.34
CA LYS A 916 62.25 3.51 23.06
C LYS A 916 62.48 2.01 23.06
N MET A 917 61.42 1.23 23.28
CA MET A 917 61.48 -0.23 23.23
C MET A 917 61.81 -0.78 21.83
N ILE A 918 61.39 -0.10 20.74
CA ILE A 918 61.81 -0.45 19.37
C ILE A 918 63.33 -0.33 19.21
N ILE A 919 63.92 0.76 19.68
CA ILE A 919 65.38 0.96 19.65
C ILE A 919 66.09 -0.11 20.47
N LEU A 920 65.59 -0.38 21.68
CA LEU A 920 66.12 -1.43 22.54
C LEU A 920 66.07 -2.80 21.85
N ARG A 921 64.97 -3.13 21.17
CA ARG A 921 64.84 -4.39 20.42
C ARG A 921 65.92 -4.52 19.34
N CYS A 922 66.21 -3.43 18.62
CA CYS A 922 67.24 -3.43 17.59
C CYS A 922 68.65 -3.63 18.18
N LEU A 923 68.92 -3.08 19.37
CA LEU A 923 70.22 -3.15 20.03
C LEU A 923 70.44 -4.43 20.84
N ARG A 924 69.48 -4.79 21.69
CA ARG A 924 69.53 -5.85 22.70
C ARG A 924 68.20 -6.62 22.74
N PRO A 925 67.90 -7.43 21.71
CA PRO A 925 66.66 -8.19 21.64
C PRO A 925 66.48 -9.16 22.81
N ASP A 926 67.56 -9.62 23.43
CA ASP A 926 67.55 -10.49 24.61
C ASP A 926 66.95 -9.84 25.87
N LYS A 927 66.89 -8.50 25.92
CA LYS A 927 66.39 -7.73 27.06
C LYS A 927 65.01 -7.13 26.85
N ILE A 928 64.27 -7.63 25.86
CA ILE A 928 62.89 -7.19 25.59
C ILE A 928 61.90 -7.62 26.69
N SER A 929 62.05 -8.80 27.27
CA SER A 929 61.10 -9.27 28.30
C SER A 929 61.04 -8.34 29.54
N PRO A 930 62.17 -7.91 30.13
CA PRO A 930 62.17 -6.88 31.17
C PRO A 930 61.58 -5.53 30.71
N ALA A 931 61.86 -5.11 29.49
CA ALA A 931 61.31 -3.86 28.95
C ALA A 931 59.78 -3.91 28.80
N VAL A 932 59.25 -5.05 28.36
CA VAL A 932 57.81 -5.32 28.31
C VAL A 932 57.19 -5.30 29.72
N ASN A 933 57.86 -5.89 30.70
CA ASN A 933 57.41 -5.86 32.10
C ASN A 933 57.29 -4.42 32.63
N ASN A 934 58.32 -3.60 32.42
CA ASN A 934 58.29 -2.17 32.77
C ASN A 934 57.18 -1.43 32.03
N TYR A 935 57.07 -1.66 30.71
CA TYR A 935 56.05 -1.02 29.88
C TYR A 935 54.62 -1.32 30.36
N VAL A 936 54.32 -2.57 30.69
CA VAL A 936 53.01 -2.96 31.25
C VAL A 936 52.80 -2.38 32.64
N THR A 937 53.84 -2.40 33.48
CA THR A 937 53.80 -1.82 34.84
C THR A 937 53.48 -0.33 34.80
N ASP A 938 54.08 0.42 33.89
CA ASP A 938 53.87 1.86 33.75
C ASP A 938 52.48 2.20 33.19
N LYS A 939 51.95 1.38 32.27
CA LYS A 939 50.71 1.68 31.55
C LYS A 939 49.44 1.10 32.18
N LEU A 940 49.51 -0.11 32.75
CA LEU A 940 48.38 -0.79 33.38
C LEU A 940 48.52 -0.90 34.90
N GLY A 941 49.76 -0.85 35.41
CA GLY A 941 50.07 -0.99 36.83
C GLY A 941 50.69 -2.35 37.17
N LYS A 942 51.44 -2.38 38.27
CA LYS A 942 52.22 -3.54 38.73
C LYS A 942 51.41 -4.84 38.89
N LYS A 943 50.12 -4.73 39.27
CA LYS A 943 49.22 -5.87 39.44
C LYS A 943 48.97 -6.69 38.15
N PHE A 944 49.31 -6.17 36.97
CA PHE A 944 49.17 -6.86 35.69
C PHE A 944 50.44 -7.62 35.27
N VAL A 945 51.54 -7.50 36.02
CA VAL A 945 52.75 -8.33 35.83
C VAL A 945 52.96 -9.32 36.97
N GLU A 946 52.14 -9.25 38.01
CA GLU A 946 52.10 -10.16 39.16
C GLU A 946 50.81 -11.01 39.08
N PRO A 947 50.83 -12.15 38.35
CA PRO A 947 49.63 -12.95 38.17
C PRO A 947 49.13 -13.52 39.51
N PRO A 948 47.80 -13.66 39.70
CA PRO A 948 47.25 -14.18 40.94
C PRO A 948 47.70 -15.63 41.18
N PRO A 949 47.89 -16.05 42.44
CA PRO A 949 48.19 -17.44 42.74
C PRO A 949 47.02 -18.35 42.36
N PHE A 950 47.34 -19.61 42.03
CA PHE A 950 46.35 -20.63 41.74
C PHE A 950 45.44 -20.87 42.96
N ASP A 951 44.12 -20.86 42.74
CA ASP A 951 43.10 -21.05 43.77
C ASP A 951 41.92 -21.87 43.22
N LEU A 952 41.90 -23.16 43.55
CA LEU A 952 40.86 -24.10 43.11
C LEU A 952 39.47 -23.75 43.67
N SER A 953 39.39 -23.14 44.85
CA SER A 953 38.11 -22.75 45.47
C SER A 953 37.43 -21.65 44.67
N LYS A 954 38.20 -20.67 44.17
CA LYS A 954 37.68 -19.60 43.30
C LYS A 954 37.19 -20.16 41.96
N SER A 955 38.00 -20.99 41.30
CA SER A 955 37.59 -21.61 40.03
C SER A 955 36.32 -22.47 40.18
N TYR A 956 36.14 -23.12 41.32
CA TYR A 956 34.90 -23.87 41.62
C TYR A 956 33.67 -22.96 41.77
N LEU A 957 33.81 -21.79 42.40
CA LEU A 957 32.70 -20.83 42.57
C LEU A 957 32.25 -20.22 41.23
N ASP A 958 33.17 -20.13 40.28
CA ASP A 958 32.87 -19.67 38.93
C ASP A 958 32.05 -20.72 38.14
N SER A 959 31.98 -21.98 38.62
CA SER A 959 31.31 -23.14 37.99
C SER A 959 29.97 -23.51 38.65
N ASN A 960 29.11 -24.19 37.89
CA ASN A 960 27.84 -24.72 38.39
C ASN A 960 27.58 -26.15 37.86
N SER A 961 26.37 -26.68 38.05
CA SER A 961 26.02 -28.05 37.62
C SER A 961 25.94 -28.24 36.10
N THR A 962 25.89 -27.16 35.31
CA THR A 962 25.84 -27.22 33.85
C THR A 962 27.13 -26.78 33.18
N ILE A 963 28.08 -26.24 33.95
CA ILE A 963 29.39 -25.78 33.47
C ILE A 963 30.46 -26.71 34.06
N PRO A 964 31.09 -27.57 33.23
CA PRO A 964 32.19 -28.42 33.68
C PRO A 964 33.45 -27.61 34.03
N LEU A 965 34.43 -28.27 34.65
CA LEU A 965 35.79 -27.75 34.84
C LEU A 965 36.82 -28.62 34.11
N ILE A 966 37.85 -28.01 33.53
CA ILE A 966 38.95 -28.72 32.87
C ILE A 966 40.30 -28.30 33.43
N PHE A 967 41.08 -29.28 33.85
CA PHE A 967 42.51 -29.12 34.11
C PHE A 967 43.31 -29.31 32.83
N VAL A 968 43.98 -28.25 32.42
CA VAL A 968 44.99 -28.26 31.36
C VAL A 968 46.34 -28.51 32.00
N LEU A 969 46.95 -29.64 31.66
CA LEU A 969 48.13 -30.15 32.36
C LEU A 969 49.43 -29.82 31.61
N SER A 970 50.51 -29.52 32.34
CA SER A 970 51.86 -29.65 31.79
C SER A 970 52.32 -31.12 31.84
N PRO A 971 53.22 -31.57 30.95
CA PRO A 971 53.79 -32.92 31.04
C PRO A 971 54.27 -33.24 32.46
N GLY A 972 53.77 -34.34 33.03
CA GLY A 972 54.12 -34.79 34.39
C GLY A 972 53.31 -34.18 35.55
N ALA A 973 52.44 -33.20 35.30
CA ALA A 973 51.54 -32.66 36.33
C ALA A 973 50.29 -33.55 36.51
N ASP A 974 49.89 -33.82 37.75
CA ASP A 974 48.66 -34.55 38.08
C ASP A 974 47.80 -33.76 39.09
N PRO A 975 46.57 -33.33 38.74
CA PRO A 975 45.70 -32.55 39.63
C PRO A 975 44.94 -33.43 40.65
N MET A 976 45.01 -34.76 40.56
CA MET A 976 44.11 -35.64 41.32
C MET A 976 44.27 -35.52 42.83
N ALA A 977 45.51 -35.42 43.33
CA ALA A 977 45.75 -35.29 44.77
C ALA A 977 45.12 -33.99 45.33
N SER A 978 45.27 -32.88 44.61
CA SER A 978 44.64 -31.60 44.97
C SER A 978 43.12 -31.64 44.83
N LEU A 979 42.60 -32.30 43.79
CA LEU A 979 41.17 -32.41 43.54
C LEU A 979 40.47 -33.28 44.59
N LEU A 980 41.05 -34.42 44.97
CA LEU A 980 40.53 -35.29 46.03
C LEU A 980 40.51 -34.59 47.39
N LYS A 981 41.59 -33.85 47.71
CA LYS A 981 41.62 -33.03 48.92
C LYS A 981 40.47 -32.01 48.91
N PHE A 982 40.29 -31.31 47.79
CA PHE A 982 39.21 -30.33 47.66
C PHE A 982 37.81 -30.97 47.70
N ALA A 983 37.64 -32.16 47.12
CA ALA A 983 36.39 -32.91 47.20
C ALA A 983 36.09 -33.31 48.66
N ASN A 984 37.09 -33.70 49.45
CA ASN A 984 36.92 -33.96 50.88
C ASN A 984 36.49 -32.68 51.63
N ASP A 985 37.13 -31.54 51.35
CA ASP A 985 36.77 -30.25 51.95
C ASP A 985 35.33 -29.81 51.63
N LYS A 986 34.77 -30.31 50.52
CA LYS A 986 33.38 -30.10 50.08
C LYS A 986 32.40 -31.22 50.45
N ASN A 987 32.81 -32.18 51.29
CA ASN A 987 32.02 -33.37 51.67
C ASN A 987 31.61 -34.28 50.49
N MET A 988 32.38 -34.25 49.42
CA MET A 988 32.17 -35.04 48.18
C MET A 988 33.19 -36.17 48.01
N GLY A 989 34.26 -36.22 48.81
CA GLY A 989 35.34 -37.21 48.65
C GLY A 989 35.13 -38.58 49.30
N GLY A 990 33.99 -38.82 49.97
CA GLY A 990 33.69 -40.11 50.63
C GLY A 990 32.70 -40.99 49.85
N GLY A 991 33.00 -42.28 49.70
CA GLY A 991 32.12 -43.30 49.08
C GLY A 991 31.96 -43.13 47.58
N ASP A 992 30.78 -43.47 47.03
CA ASP A 992 30.45 -43.35 45.59
C ASP A 992 30.15 -41.91 45.13
N LYS A 993 30.41 -40.90 45.97
CA LYS A 993 30.12 -39.47 45.70
C LYS A 993 31.14 -38.77 44.81
N PHE A 994 32.35 -39.32 44.68
CA PHE A 994 33.35 -38.87 43.73
C PHE A 994 33.88 -40.08 42.96
N GLN A 995 33.70 -40.07 41.64
CA GLN A 995 34.16 -41.13 40.77
C GLN A 995 35.15 -40.58 39.75
N ALA A 996 36.24 -41.30 39.49
CA ALA A 996 37.21 -40.92 38.47
C ALA A 996 37.39 -42.07 37.46
N ILE A 997 37.49 -41.73 36.18
CA ILE A 997 37.71 -42.68 35.10
C ILE A 997 38.75 -42.13 34.11
N SER A 998 39.74 -42.95 33.78
CA SER A 998 40.70 -42.64 32.73
C SER A 998 40.15 -43.03 31.37
N LEU A 999 40.00 -42.05 30.48
CA LEU A 999 39.47 -42.28 29.14
C LEU A 999 40.54 -42.96 28.27
N GLY A 1000 40.24 -44.19 27.86
CA GLY A 1000 41.01 -45.00 26.93
C GLY A 1000 40.09 -45.73 25.94
N GLN A 1001 40.63 -46.66 25.17
CA GLN A 1001 39.85 -47.43 24.20
C GLN A 1001 38.69 -48.17 24.90
N GLY A 1002 37.45 -47.94 24.44
CA GLY A 1002 36.25 -48.61 24.95
C GLY A 1002 35.64 -48.02 26.24
N GLN A 1003 36.23 -47.00 26.87
CA GLN A 1003 35.74 -46.43 28.14
C GLN A 1003 34.60 -45.40 27.99
N GLY A 1004 34.34 -44.92 26.76
CA GLY A 1004 33.33 -43.88 26.50
C GLY A 1004 31.92 -44.21 27.00
N PRO A 1005 31.34 -45.38 26.69
CA PRO A 1005 30.00 -45.75 27.16
C PRO A 1005 29.88 -45.83 28.69
N VAL A 1006 30.95 -46.28 29.36
CA VAL A 1006 31.00 -46.34 30.83
C VAL A 1006 30.99 -44.92 31.41
N ALA A 1007 31.84 -44.04 30.86
CA ALA A 1007 31.85 -42.63 31.24
C ALA A 1007 30.49 -41.94 31.03
N ALA A 1008 29.81 -42.19 29.90
CA ALA A 1008 28.47 -41.65 29.65
C ALA A 1008 27.45 -42.07 30.71
N LYS A 1009 27.47 -43.35 31.11
CA LYS A 1009 26.60 -43.87 32.17
C LYS A 1009 26.91 -43.22 33.52
N MET A 1010 28.19 -43.13 33.89
CA MET A 1010 28.63 -42.48 35.14
C MET A 1010 28.19 -41.02 35.21
N ILE A 1011 28.33 -40.27 34.11
CA ILE A 1011 27.90 -38.86 34.06
C ILE A 1011 26.40 -38.75 34.26
N LYS A 1012 25.60 -39.60 33.59
CA LYS A 1012 24.14 -39.58 33.70
C LYS A 1012 23.66 -39.89 35.12
N GLU A 1013 24.26 -40.90 35.77
CA GLU A 1013 23.96 -41.25 37.16
C GLU A 1013 24.39 -40.13 38.11
N ALA A 1014 25.57 -39.54 37.91
CA ALA A 1014 26.05 -38.45 38.75
C ALA A 1014 25.24 -37.16 38.60
N ALA A 1015 24.80 -36.84 37.38
CA ALA A 1015 23.94 -35.70 37.10
C ALA A 1015 22.59 -35.83 37.82
N ALA A 1016 22.01 -37.04 37.90
CA ALA A 1016 20.78 -37.30 38.64
C ALA A 1016 20.99 -37.29 40.17
N ASN A 1017 22.10 -37.85 40.65
CA ASN A 1017 22.35 -38.07 42.08
C ASN A 1017 23.10 -36.92 42.78
N GLY A 1018 23.61 -35.92 42.03
CA GLY A 1018 24.36 -34.81 42.60
C GLY A 1018 25.79 -35.13 43.02
N THR A 1019 26.41 -36.12 42.39
CA THR A 1019 27.79 -36.55 42.70
C THR A 1019 28.80 -35.99 41.71
N TRP A 1020 30.10 -36.19 41.95
CA TRP A 1020 31.17 -35.64 41.13
C TRP A 1020 31.82 -36.72 40.26
N VAL A 1021 32.08 -36.39 39.00
CA VAL A 1021 32.77 -37.27 38.05
C VAL A 1021 34.03 -36.58 37.52
N CYS A 1022 35.15 -37.28 37.52
CA CYS A 1022 36.41 -36.83 36.93
C CYS A 1022 36.82 -37.72 35.75
N LEU A 1023 36.79 -37.17 34.54
CA LEU A 1023 37.28 -37.83 33.33
C LEU A 1023 38.75 -37.45 33.12
N GLN A 1024 39.63 -38.43 33.16
CA GLN A 1024 41.06 -38.21 32.95
C GLN A 1024 41.47 -38.47 31.50
N ASN A 1025 42.50 -37.78 31.04
CA ASN A 1025 43.14 -37.99 29.74
C ASN A 1025 42.21 -37.78 28.53
N CYS A 1026 41.35 -36.77 28.58
CA CYS A 1026 40.36 -36.50 27.53
C CYS A 1026 40.99 -36.38 26.12
N HIS A 1027 42.15 -35.74 25.98
CA HIS A 1027 42.91 -35.67 24.71
C HIS A 1027 43.20 -37.02 24.02
N LEU A 1028 43.17 -38.15 24.72
CA LEU A 1028 43.37 -39.48 24.14
C LEU A 1028 42.08 -40.06 23.54
N ALA A 1029 40.91 -39.61 23.97
CA ALA A 1029 39.61 -40.15 23.59
C ALA A 1029 38.95 -39.38 22.42
N VAL A 1030 39.72 -39.17 21.34
CA VAL A 1030 39.34 -38.35 20.19
C VAL A 1030 38.01 -38.81 19.56
N SER A 1031 37.81 -40.11 19.41
CA SER A 1031 36.59 -40.68 18.80
C SER A 1031 35.33 -40.49 19.64
N TRP A 1032 35.46 -40.26 20.96
CA TRP A 1032 34.33 -40.09 21.87
C TRP A 1032 34.05 -38.61 22.20
N MET A 1033 34.94 -37.69 21.81
CA MET A 1033 34.76 -36.25 22.03
C MET A 1033 33.43 -35.69 21.50
N PRO A 1034 32.94 -36.05 20.29
CA PRO A 1034 31.63 -35.58 19.82
C PRO A 1034 30.48 -36.02 20.74
N THR A 1035 30.58 -37.20 21.34
CA THR A 1035 29.60 -37.71 22.30
C THR A 1035 29.68 -36.97 23.63
N LEU A 1036 30.89 -36.71 24.13
CA LEU A 1036 31.10 -35.90 25.33
C LEU A 1036 30.56 -34.48 25.15
N GLU A 1037 30.77 -33.87 23.98
CA GLU A 1037 30.21 -32.58 23.61
C GLU A 1037 28.68 -32.60 23.67
N LYS A 1038 28.03 -33.60 23.07
CA LYS A 1038 26.58 -33.79 23.14
C LYS A 1038 26.09 -33.88 24.59
N ILE A 1039 26.76 -34.68 25.42
CA ILE A 1039 26.40 -34.83 26.84
C ILE A 1039 26.50 -33.49 27.58
N CYS A 1040 27.58 -32.72 27.37
CA CYS A 1040 27.75 -31.44 28.03
C CYS A 1040 26.70 -30.40 27.57
N GLU A 1041 26.28 -30.45 26.30
CA GLU A 1041 25.22 -29.57 25.78
C GLU A 1041 23.82 -29.90 26.32
N GLU A 1042 23.57 -31.14 26.75
CA GLU A 1042 22.30 -31.60 27.33
C GLU A 1042 22.14 -31.21 28.82
N PHE A 1043 23.19 -30.69 29.46
CA PHE A 1043 23.10 -30.23 30.84
C PHE A 1043 22.21 -28.99 30.97
N THR A 1044 21.08 -29.15 31.64
CA THR A 1044 20.18 -28.05 32.00
C THR A 1044 19.95 -28.03 33.51
N SER A 1045 19.48 -26.89 34.04
CA SER A 1045 19.10 -26.77 35.45
C SER A 1045 18.02 -27.76 35.87
N ASP A 1046 17.22 -28.22 34.90
CA ASP A 1046 16.09 -29.11 35.14
C ASP A 1046 16.51 -30.59 35.11
N THR A 1047 17.58 -30.92 34.38
CA THR A 1047 18.10 -32.30 34.24
C THR A 1047 19.25 -32.61 35.18
N CYS A 1048 19.98 -31.60 35.66
CA CYS A 1048 21.18 -31.77 36.47
C CYS A 1048 20.96 -31.30 37.92
N HIS A 1049 21.28 -32.18 38.87
CA HIS A 1049 21.26 -31.85 40.30
C HIS A 1049 22.22 -30.67 40.62
N PRO A 1050 21.84 -29.70 41.49
CA PRO A 1050 22.66 -28.51 41.76
C PRO A 1050 24.10 -28.79 42.24
N ASP A 1051 24.31 -29.87 42.98
CA ASP A 1051 25.61 -30.28 43.51
C ASP A 1051 26.50 -31.04 42.51
N PHE A 1052 25.93 -31.51 41.38
CA PHE A 1052 26.67 -32.25 40.35
C PHE A 1052 27.83 -31.42 39.80
N ARG A 1053 29.00 -32.04 39.61
CA ARG A 1053 30.14 -31.42 38.93
C ARG A 1053 30.87 -32.42 38.05
N LEU A 1054 31.18 -31.98 36.83
CA LEU A 1054 32.01 -32.71 35.88
C LEU A 1054 33.40 -32.07 35.82
N TRP A 1055 34.43 -32.87 36.11
CA TRP A 1055 35.84 -32.50 36.03
C TRP A 1055 36.49 -33.24 34.87
N LEU A 1056 37.30 -32.54 34.10
CA LEU A 1056 38.00 -33.06 32.93
C LEU A 1056 39.51 -32.83 33.13
N THR A 1057 40.34 -33.75 32.64
CA THR A 1057 41.80 -33.52 32.56
C THR A 1057 42.32 -33.75 31.15
N SER A 1058 43.17 -32.85 30.67
CA SER A 1058 43.71 -32.94 29.31
C SER A 1058 45.07 -32.27 29.18
N TYR A 1059 45.94 -32.82 28.32
CA TYR A 1059 47.04 -32.03 27.76
C TYR A 1059 46.52 -31.06 26.69
N PRO A 1060 47.23 -29.95 26.44
CA PRO A 1060 46.95 -29.08 25.31
C PRO A 1060 46.95 -29.89 24.01
N SER A 1061 45.83 -29.92 23.31
CA SER A 1061 45.67 -30.70 22.09
C SER A 1061 44.59 -30.10 21.18
N PRO A 1062 44.86 -29.88 19.89
CA PRO A 1062 43.84 -29.39 18.95
C PRO A 1062 42.68 -30.40 18.74
N LYS A 1063 42.81 -31.62 19.27
CA LYS A 1063 41.80 -32.69 19.14
C LYS A 1063 40.66 -32.58 20.15
N VAL A 1064 40.80 -31.78 21.21
CA VAL A 1064 39.70 -31.50 22.13
C VAL A 1064 38.80 -30.45 21.47
N THR A 1065 37.49 -30.71 21.38
CA THR A 1065 36.61 -29.83 20.62
C THR A 1065 36.48 -28.47 21.27
N GLY A 1066 36.53 -27.41 20.46
CA GLY A 1066 36.44 -26.03 20.94
C GLY A 1066 35.12 -25.71 21.66
N SER A 1067 34.04 -26.45 21.35
CA SER A 1067 32.74 -26.31 22.00
C SER A 1067 32.78 -26.73 23.47
N VAL A 1068 33.42 -27.87 23.79
CA VAL A 1068 33.62 -28.34 25.17
C VAL A 1068 34.47 -27.33 25.93
N ILE A 1069 35.58 -26.87 25.35
CA ILE A 1069 36.49 -25.92 26.01
C ILE A 1069 35.79 -24.59 26.31
N LYS A 1070 35.08 -24.01 25.35
CA LYS A 1070 34.37 -22.73 25.52
C LYS A 1070 33.32 -22.79 26.64
N ASN A 1071 32.69 -23.93 26.84
CA ASN A 1071 31.63 -24.14 27.83
C ASN A 1071 32.15 -24.69 29.16
N THR A 1072 33.47 -24.71 29.36
CA THR A 1072 34.13 -25.28 30.55
C THR A 1072 35.04 -24.22 31.18
N ILE A 1073 35.22 -24.29 32.50
CA ILE A 1073 36.19 -23.46 33.21
C ILE A 1073 37.56 -24.11 33.12
N SER A 1074 38.45 -23.49 32.34
CA SER A 1074 39.82 -23.94 32.17
C SER A 1074 40.72 -23.51 33.32
N VAL A 1075 41.48 -24.46 33.85
CA VAL A 1075 42.43 -24.28 34.94
C VAL A 1075 43.75 -24.90 34.54
N ILE A 1076 44.85 -24.15 34.63
CA ILE A 1076 46.17 -24.72 34.36
C ILE A 1076 46.73 -25.33 35.63
N ASN A 1077 47.21 -26.57 35.52
CA ASN A 1077 48.05 -27.19 36.53
C ASN A 1077 49.44 -27.48 35.91
N GLU A 1078 50.43 -26.73 36.34
CA GLU A 1078 51.81 -26.81 35.81
C GLU A 1078 52.82 -27.04 36.93
N ILE A 1079 53.86 -27.83 36.64
CA ILE A 1079 55.01 -27.96 37.53
C ILE A 1079 55.85 -26.70 37.39
N LYS A 1080 55.97 -25.93 38.47
CA LYS A 1080 56.94 -24.82 38.53
C LYS A 1080 58.35 -25.42 38.61
N HIS A 1081 59.13 -25.24 37.55
CA HIS A 1081 60.55 -25.59 37.52
C HIS A 1081 61.41 -24.56 38.24
#